data_AF-K9VKP7-F1
#
_entry.id   AF-K9VKP7-F1
#
_cell.length_a   1.000
_cell.length_b   1.000
_cell.length_c   1.000
_cell.angle_alpha   90.00
_cell.angle_beta   90.00
_cell.angle_gamma   90.00
#
_symmetry.space_group_name_H-M   'P 1'
#
loop_
_entity.id
_entity.type
_entity.pdbx_description
1 polymer ?
#
loop_
_entity_poly.entity_id
_entity_poly.type
_entity_poly.pdbx_seq_one_letter_code
_entity_poly.pdbx_strand_id
1 'polypeptide(L)'
;MSTETLVNWLESSTELGILSREILQAIAGEMEMSTYPPGFRVVIEDTPITHLYILERGQADRYRRKQPGLMWGSSLLPGAIVNLSALQRSQPADSRIITRTECQFWVISADRWRNLLERYPRITEAYAQRLAAKLEQLEAEIAYERERQNALRSYLVPRAKRGVIGNSRYAVKLRQQVRAASSDGRSVLISGEPGLEKDNLAALIHFGSHRRNEPIIQIKSALLQANGAELFGRLGGKPGLLEWLGEGTLILNDVQELPAQLCPQIQQLLTDGTYTLVVKEGQIPPPPRSSNARIILISEMVLPQLDKLAQHKIKVPSLRVRKADLEAQVNYYLNIFSRQKKLVRPQVTPEAIRRLQAYDFPGNLQELQGMVDRALVQAQGSQVLTEEVFWAQAAKQQKFRLNLLKIYPKFRQFLRSDWYPDRVNYWFTTWVFAVVVITLFVAPQDRQHNFALNIFWAWWWPLILLLFPIIGRLWCAFCPFMIYGEIVQKLSLKIFPRTLNKWPRQQAEKWGGWFLFGLFTLIFLWEELWNLENTAYLSSCLLLLITAGAVIFSLIFERRFWCRYLCPIGGMNGLFAKLSIIELRAQQGTCGAECSTYQCYKGGPGLGEGLTTNGCPIYSHPAQLTDNKDCVLCMTCLKACPHRSVELNLRPPGIELWTTHVPHSYEIALLFLLLGGIYLHRLPEINSLLGLGINLEEFLPHLGLSIAVLIIPPMIPLIAYAIIQAIYRLGQAETVPFTTYKPLSFVSLAYGYLPLVWGGSLAHYWRLGLQEGGRVIPVTFATFGQIRDDLPSFIGDPAVISFLQGLTLIVSLLVTILVTQKIAKRSIKSLIPQHLASLCLMVSLWYAIVGT
;
A
#
# COMPACT_ATOMS: atom_id res chain seq x y z
N MET A 1 38.27 -33.48 -68.20
CA MET A 1 39.26 -32.37 -68.17
C MET A 1 40.64 -32.96 -68.39
N SER A 2 41.62 -32.20 -68.94
CA SER A 2 43.02 -32.66 -68.87
C SER A 2 43.48 -32.63 -67.40
N THR A 3 44.42 -33.48 -67.01
CA THR A 3 44.94 -33.54 -65.63
C THR A 3 45.43 -32.17 -65.15
N GLU A 4 46.03 -31.39 -66.03
CA GLU A 4 46.49 -30.03 -65.73
C GLU A 4 45.33 -29.04 -65.56
N THR A 5 44.23 -29.17 -66.31
CA THR A 5 43.04 -28.33 -66.09
C THR A 5 42.37 -28.65 -64.76
N LEU A 6 42.35 -29.93 -64.36
CA LEU A 6 41.76 -30.38 -63.10
C LEU A 6 42.57 -29.88 -61.90
N VAL A 7 43.90 -29.92 -61.97
CA VAL A 7 44.79 -29.39 -60.92
C VAL A 7 44.58 -27.89 -60.73
N ASN A 8 44.53 -27.12 -61.83
CA ASN A 8 44.28 -25.67 -61.74
C ASN A 8 42.88 -25.36 -61.17
N TRP A 9 41.89 -26.23 -61.44
CA TRP A 9 40.56 -26.10 -60.85
C TRP A 9 40.56 -26.44 -59.35
N LEU A 10 41.23 -27.51 -58.93
CA LEU A 10 41.38 -27.85 -57.51
C LEU A 10 42.08 -26.73 -56.72
N GLU A 11 43.10 -26.12 -57.31
CA GLU A 11 43.87 -25.01 -56.71
C GLU A 11 43.03 -23.74 -56.51
N SER A 12 42.24 -23.36 -57.52
CA SER A 12 41.48 -22.09 -57.52
C SER A 12 40.07 -22.20 -56.94
N SER A 13 39.46 -23.39 -57.00
CA SER A 13 38.02 -23.57 -56.77
C SER A 13 37.70 -24.46 -55.58
N THR A 14 38.68 -25.03 -54.88
CA THR A 14 38.43 -25.90 -53.71
C THR A 14 39.27 -25.52 -52.49
N GLU A 15 38.90 -26.05 -51.32
CA GLU A 15 39.70 -25.90 -50.09
C GLU A 15 41.07 -26.59 -50.17
N LEU A 16 41.34 -27.41 -51.19
CA LEU A 16 42.62 -28.12 -51.39
C LEU A 16 43.74 -27.22 -51.93
N GLY A 17 43.45 -25.99 -52.39
CA GLY A 17 44.47 -25.08 -52.95
C GLY A 17 45.59 -24.64 -51.99
N ILE A 18 45.52 -25.03 -50.71
CA ILE A 18 46.61 -24.91 -49.74
C ILE A 18 47.71 -25.96 -49.91
N LEU A 19 47.46 -27.02 -50.69
CA LEU A 19 48.42 -28.11 -50.92
C LEU A 19 49.36 -27.77 -52.08
N SER A 20 50.58 -28.31 -52.03
CA SER A 20 51.53 -28.14 -53.13
C SER A 20 51.01 -28.78 -54.42
N ARG A 21 51.40 -28.21 -55.57
CA ARG A 21 50.95 -28.65 -56.90
C ARG A 21 51.22 -30.15 -57.18
N GLU A 22 52.30 -30.69 -56.63
CA GLU A 22 52.63 -32.12 -56.66
C GLU A 22 51.56 -33.01 -56.00
N ILE A 23 51.04 -32.56 -54.84
CA ILE A 23 50.00 -33.29 -54.11
C ILE A 23 48.65 -33.15 -54.83
N LEU A 24 48.35 -31.97 -55.38
CA LEU A 24 47.15 -31.77 -56.18
C LEU A 24 47.14 -32.64 -57.44
N GLN A 25 48.29 -32.85 -58.07
CA GLN A 25 48.43 -33.79 -59.19
C GLN A 25 48.17 -35.24 -58.77
N ALA A 26 48.67 -35.66 -57.60
CA ALA A 26 48.41 -36.99 -57.07
C ALA A 26 46.92 -37.20 -56.73
N ILE A 27 46.26 -36.19 -56.16
CA ILE A 27 44.82 -36.23 -55.88
C ILE A 27 44.02 -36.28 -57.18
N ALA A 28 44.35 -35.44 -58.16
CA ALA A 28 43.69 -35.40 -59.46
C ALA A 28 43.78 -36.74 -60.23
N GLY A 29 44.86 -37.51 -60.03
CA GLY A 29 45.04 -38.83 -60.63
C GLY A 29 44.11 -39.93 -60.08
N GLU A 30 43.60 -39.75 -58.86
CA GLU A 30 42.75 -40.73 -58.16
C GLU A 30 41.25 -40.38 -58.22
N MET A 31 40.90 -39.27 -58.87
CA MET A 31 39.54 -38.73 -58.98
C MET A 31 38.78 -39.29 -60.19
N GLU A 32 37.56 -39.76 -59.96
CA GLU A 32 36.64 -40.21 -60.99
C GLU A 32 35.40 -39.31 -61.04
N MET A 33 34.96 -38.94 -62.24
CA MET A 33 33.76 -38.10 -62.38
C MET A 33 32.50 -38.97 -62.35
N SER A 34 31.52 -38.58 -61.54
CA SER A 34 30.19 -39.19 -61.50
C SER A 34 29.10 -38.14 -61.60
N THR A 35 28.01 -38.49 -62.30
CA THR A 35 26.86 -37.61 -62.49
C THR A 35 25.65 -38.19 -61.77
N TYR A 36 24.99 -37.36 -60.95
CA TYR A 36 23.80 -37.75 -60.21
C TYR A 36 22.58 -36.92 -60.65
N PRO A 37 21.42 -37.56 -60.88
CA PRO A 37 20.20 -36.86 -61.27
C PRO A 37 19.63 -36.04 -60.10
N PRO A 38 18.69 -35.11 -60.36
CA PRO A 38 17.95 -34.38 -59.31
C PRO A 38 17.28 -35.32 -58.30
N GLY A 39 17.30 -34.95 -57.01
CA GLY A 39 16.66 -35.70 -55.92
C GLY A 39 17.47 -36.89 -55.40
N PHE A 40 18.63 -37.18 -55.97
CA PHE A 40 19.49 -38.29 -55.57
C PHE A 40 20.16 -38.00 -54.22
N ARG A 41 20.20 -39.01 -53.34
CA ARG A 41 20.85 -38.94 -52.03
C ARG A 41 22.30 -39.39 -52.18
N VAL A 42 23.21 -38.44 -52.35
CA VAL A 42 24.65 -38.72 -52.54
C VAL A 42 25.27 -39.27 -51.24
N VAL A 43 24.86 -38.74 -50.09
CA VAL A 43 25.32 -39.19 -48.77
C VAL A 43 24.12 -39.33 -47.84
N ILE A 44 24.09 -40.43 -47.07
CA ILE A 44 23.08 -40.71 -46.05
C ILE A 44 23.72 -40.48 -44.69
N GLU A 45 23.08 -39.66 -43.85
CA GLU A 45 23.49 -39.41 -42.46
C GLU A 45 23.59 -40.73 -41.67
N ASP A 46 24.54 -40.83 -40.75
CA ASP A 46 24.81 -42.00 -39.89
C ASP A 46 25.24 -43.29 -40.61
N THR A 47 25.65 -43.20 -41.89
CA THR A 47 26.20 -44.36 -42.64
C THR A 47 27.73 -44.31 -42.73
N PRO A 48 28.41 -45.46 -42.82
CA PRO A 48 29.86 -45.49 -43.01
C PRO A 48 30.25 -44.86 -44.35
N ILE A 49 31.28 -44.03 -44.33
CA ILE A 49 31.68 -43.27 -45.51
C ILE A 49 32.49 -44.15 -46.45
N THR A 50 32.02 -44.27 -47.68
CA THR A 50 32.68 -45.05 -48.73
C THR A 50 33.49 -44.19 -49.69
N HIS A 51 33.13 -42.90 -49.85
CA HIS A 51 33.76 -42.00 -50.81
C HIS A 51 33.82 -40.54 -50.31
N LEU A 52 34.84 -39.83 -50.78
CA LEU A 52 34.98 -38.38 -50.75
C LEU A 52 34.34 -37.81 -52.03
N TYR A 53 33.52 -36.76 -51.91
CA TYR A 53 32.89 -36.12 -53.08
C TYR A 53 33.28 -34.65 -53.15
N ILE A 54 33.59 -34.14 -54.35
CA ILE A 54 33.84 -32.72 -54.61
C ILE A 54 32.87 -32.26 -55.69
N LEU A 55 31.99 -31.32 -55.36
CA LEU A 55 30.99 -30.81 -56.30
C LEU A 55 31.67 -29.98 -57.40
N GLU A 56 31.57 -30.38 -58.66
CA GLU A 56 32.11 -29.61 -59.79
C GLU A 56 31.05 -28.68 -60.40
N ARG A 57 29.86 -29.21 -60.67
CA ARG A 57 28.76 -28.48 -61.32
C ARG A 57 27.40 -28.95 -60.80
N GLY A 58 26.44 -28.03 -60.73
CA GLY A 58 25.09 -28.30 -60.23
C GLY A 58 24.84 -27.72 -58.84
N GLN A 59 23.65 -27.95 -58.29
CA GLN A 59 23.24 -27.52 -56.95
C GLN A 59 22.85 -28.72 -56.10
N ALA A 60 23.49 -28.87 -54.95
CA ALA A 60 23.15 -29.88 -53.95
C ALA A 60 22.94 -29.21 -52.59
N ASP A 61 22.14 -29.82 -51.73
CA ASP A 61 21.91 -29.33 -50.37
C ASP A 61 22.47 -30.31 -49.34
N ARG A 62 23.04 -29.75 -48.28
CA ARG A 62 23.45 -30.44 -47.07
C ARG A 62 22.42 -30.24 -45.97
N TYR A 63 21.94 -31.34 -45.39
CA TYR A 63 21.02 -31.34 -44.26
C TYR A 63 21.69 -31.97 -43.04
N ARG A 64 21.59 -31.31 -41.88
CA ARG A 64 22.13 -31.82 -40.61
C ARG A 64 21.08 -31.81 -39.50
N ARG A 65 21.00 -32.90 -38.74
CA ARG A 65 20.07 -33.00 -37.61
C ARG A 65 20.67 -32.39 -36.35
N LYS A 66 20.24 -31.18 -35.95
CA LYS A 66 20.67 -30.56 -34.68
C LYS A 66 19.80 -30.96 -33.48
N GLN A 67 18.51 -31.27 -33.69
CA GLN A 67 17.49 -31.67 -32.70
C GLN A 67 16.37 -32.47 -33.39
N PRO A 68 15.53 -33.26 -32.68
CA PRO A 68 14.38 -33.94 -33.30
C PRO A 68 13.37 -32.89 -33.78
N GLY A 69 13.31 -32.64 -35.10
CA GLY A 69 12.30 -31.79 -35.74
C GLY A 69 12.81 -30.54 -36.45
N LEU A 70 14.07 -30.11 -36.26
CA LEU A 70 14.65 -28.97 -36.98
C LEU A 70 15.72 -29.44 -37.97
N MET A 71 15.40 -29.41 -39.26
CA MET A 71 16.32 -29.68 -40.37
C MET A 71 16.90 -28.35 -40.87
N TRP A 72 18.21 -28.14 -40.71
CA TRP A 72 18.88 -26.99 -41.32
C TRP A 72 19.51 -27.45 -42.64
N GLY A 73 19.06 -26.87 -43.75
CA GLY A 73 19.56 -27.14 -45.09
C GLY A 73 20.46 -26.00 -45.56
N SER A 74 21.72 -26.29 -45.91
CA SER A 74 22.64 -25.33 -46.55
C SER A 74 22.94 -25.79 -47.98
N SER A 75 22.83 -24.89 -48.96
CA SER A 75 23.20 -25.21 -50.34
C SER A 75 24.73 -25.30 -50.49
N LEU A 76 25.19 -26.30 -51.21
CA LEU A 76 26.59 -26.53 -51.56
C LEU A 76 26.91 -25.78 -52.86
N LEU A 77 28.01 -25.02 -52.83
CA LEU A 77 28.56 -24.35 -54.00
C LEU A 77 29.53 -25.29 -54.75
N PRO A 78 29.71 -25.10 -56.08
CA PRO A 78 30.83 -25.71 -56.80
C PRO A 78 32.15 -25.51 -56.05
N GLY A 79 32.92 -26.59 -55.90
CA GLY A 79 34.14 -26.64 -55.11
C GLY A 79 33.99 -27.22 -53.70
N ALA A 80 32.76 -27.41 -53.22
CA ALA A 80 32.51 -27.95 -51.89
C ALA A 80 32.92 -29.42 -51.77
N ILE A 81 33.74 -29.72 -50.76
CA ILE A 81 34.18 -31.07 -50.43
C ILE A 81 33.24 -31.65 -49.37
N VAL A 82 32.75 -32.87 -49.62
CA VAL A 82 31.84 -33.62 -48.76
C VAL A 82 32.61 -34.81 -48.18
N ASN A 83 32.35 -35.13 -46.90
CA ASN A 83 32.93 -36.24 -46.14
C ASN A 83 34.42 -36.14 -45.75
N LEU A 84 35.13 -35.06 -46.09
CA LEU A 84 36.57 -34.90 -45.81
C LEU A 84 36.92 -35.07 -44.32
N SER A 85 36.24 -34.32 -43.45
CA SER A 85 36.49 -34.33 -42.00
C SER A 85 36.11 -35.66 -41.34
N ALA A 86 35.05 -36.30 -41.82
CA ALA A 86 34.56 -37.56 -41.27
C ALA A 86 35.41 -38.75 -41.73
N LEU A 87 35.96 -38.73 -42.96
CA LEU A 87 36.99 -39.67 -43.42
C LEU A 87 38.28 -39.59 -42.60
N GLN A 88 38.76 -38.38 -42.32
CA GLN A 88 39.96 -38.17 -41.49
C GLN A 88 39.80 -38.67 -40.05
N ARG A 89 38.57 -38.64 -39.51
CA ARG A 89 38.26 -39.02 -38.11
C ARG A 89 37.68 -40.43 -37.98
N SER A 90 37.53 -41.17 -39.09
CA SER A 90 36.84 -42.46 -39.15
C SER A 90 35.44 -42.44 -38.49
N GLN A 91 34.70 -41.35 -38.70
CA GLN A 91 33.33 -41.17 -38.20
C GLN A 91 32.30 -41.44 -39.30
N PRO A 92 31.07 -41.87 -38.96
CA PRO A 92 29.98 -41.97 -39.94
C PRO A 92 29.62 -40.59 -40.50
N ALA A 93 28.91 -40.57 -41.63
CA ALA A 93 28.48 -39.34 -42.29
C ALA A 93 27.64 -38.46 -41.36
N ASP A 94 28.07 -37.21 -41.17
CA ASP A 94 27.50 -36.28 -40.20
C ASP A 94 26.34 -35.43 -40.74
N SER A 95 26.00 -35.64 -42.01
CA SER A 95 25.00 -34.89 -42.75
C SER A 95 24.54 -35.65 -43.99
N ARG A 96 23.30 -35.39 -44.43
CA ARG A 96 22.72 -35.95 -45.65
C ARG A 96 22.88 -34.97 -46.81
N ILE A 97 23.34 -35.44 -47.97
CA ILE A 97 23.45 -34.63 -49.19
C ILE A 97 22.40 -35.06 -50.21
N ILE A 98 21.64 -34.09 -50.75
CA ILE A 98 20.62 -34.33 -51.78
C ILE A 98 20.88 -33.38 -52.96
N THR A 99 20.91 -33.90 -54.19
CA THR A 99 21.01 -33.08 -55.40
C THR A 99 19.68 -32.36 -55.70
N ARG A 100 19.72 -31.08 -56.06
CA ARG A 100 18.55 -30.31 -56.54
C ARG A 100 18.45 -30.30 -58.05
N THR A 101 19.59 -30.15 -58.71
CA THR A 101 19.74 -30.27 -60.16
C THR A 101 20.53 -31.53 -60.49
N GLU A 102 20.71 -31.83 -61.77
CA GLU A 102 21.79 -32.73 -62.17
C GLU A 102 23.12 -32.16 -61.64
N CYS A 103 23.88 -32.99 -60.93
CA CYS A 103 25.14 -32.58 -60.30
C CYS A 103 26.27 -33.50 -60.74
N GLN A 104 27.40 -32.90 -61.09
CA GLN A 104 28.66 -33.58 -61.38
C GLN A 104 29.55 -33.50 -60.15
N PHE A 105 29.96 -34.66 -59.63
CA PHE A 105 30.90 -34.77 -58.53
C PHE A 105 32.16 -35.47 -58.99
N TRP A 106 33.29 -35.00 -58.52
CA TRP A 106 34.51 -35.80 -58.49
C TRP A 106 34.50 -36.67 -57.24
N VAL A 107 34.81 -37.96 -57.42
CA VAL A 107 34.70 -38.98 -56.38
C VAL A 107 36.04 -39.67 -56.19
N ILE A 108 36.43 -39.85 -54.92
CA ILE A 108 37.60 -40.63 -54.53
C ILE A 108 37.14 -41.66 -53.50
N SER A 109 37.50 -42.93 -53.66
CA SER A 109 37.15 -43.96 -52.67
C SER A 109 37.89 -43.75 -51.35
N ALA A 110 37.27 -44.17 -50.24
CA ALA A 110 37.85 -44.03 -48.91
C ALA A 110 39.20 -44.74 -48.75
N ASP A 111 39.44 -45.84 -49.47
CA ASP A 111 40.72 -46.57 -49.48
C ASP A 111 41.80 -45.82 -50.25
N ARG A 112 41.50 -45.28 -51.44
CA ARG A 112 42.43 -44.47 -52.23
C ARG A 112 42.81 -43.19 -51.48
N TRP A 113 41.83 -42.54 -50.85
CA TRP A 113 42.07 -41.35 -50.03
C TRP A 113 42.97 -41.65 -48.81
N ARG A 114 42.77 -42.79 -48.14
CA ARG A 114 43.65 -43.22 -47.04
C ARG A 114 45.08 -43.48 -47.50
N ASN A 115 45.27 -44.14 -48.65
CA ASN A 115 46.59 -44.36 -49.23
C ASN A 115 47.28 -43.04 -49.61
N LEU A 116 46.53 -42.06 -50.14
CA LEU A 116 47.05 -40.71 -50.39
C LEU A 116 47.51 -40.00 -49.10
N LEU A 117 46.79 -40.16 -47.99
CA LEU A 117 47.17 -39.60 -46.69
C LEU A 117 48.42 -40.27 -46.10
N GLU A 118 48.59 -41.59 -46.27
CA GLU A 118 49.80 -42.31 -45.87
C GLU A 118 51.02 -41.89 -46.69
N ARG A 119 50.83 -41.68 -48.00
CA ARG A 119 51.90 -41.28 -48.93
C ARG A 119 52.31 -39.81 -48.78
N TYR A 120 51.37 -38.93 -48.43
CA TYR A 120 51.63 -37.49 -48.26
C TYR A 120 51.09 -36.96 -46.92
N PRO A 121 51.81 -37.18 -45.80
CA PRO A 121 51.39 -36.73 -44.46
C PRO A 121 51.17 -35.22 -44.35
N ARG A 122 51.85 -34.43 -45.20
CA ARG A 122 51.70 -32.96 -45.30
C ARG A 122 50.27 -32.50 -45.60
N ILE A 123 49.42 -33.35 -46.18
CA ILE A 123 48.00 -33.05 -46.39
C ILE A 123 47.32 -32.77 -45.05
N THR A 124 47.55 -33.64 -44.05
CA THR A 124 46.94 -33.53 -42.72
C THR A 124 47.46 -32.30 -41.96
N GLU A 125 48.75 -32.01 -42.08
CA GLU A 125 49.39 -30.84 -41.43
C GLU A 125 48.84 -29.50 -41.95
N ALA A 126 48.72 -29.34 -43.26
CA ALA A 126 48.22 -28.10 -43.88
C ALA A 126 46.76 -27.80 -43.49
N TYR A 127 45.91 -28.84 -43.44
CA TYR A 127 44.53 -28.72 -42.99
C TYR A 127 44.44 -28.38 -41.49
N ALA A 128 45.26 -29.00 -40.65
CA ALA A 128 45.29 -28.71 -39.22
C ALA A 128 45.68 -27.26 -38.93
N GLN A 129 46.69 -26.71 -39.62
CA GLN A 129 47.11 -25.31 -39.48
C GLN A 129 46.01 -24.32 -39.89
N ARG A 130 45.33 -24.57 -41.02
CA ARG A 130 44.23 -23.70 -41.48
C ARG A 130 43.03 -23.73 -40.53
N LEU A 131 42.71 -24.90 -39.98
CA LEU A 131 41.65 -25.04 -38.99
C LEU A 131 42.00 -24.29 -37.69
N ALA A 132 43.25 -24.39 -37.23
CA ALA A 132 43.74 -23.66 -36.05
C ALA A 132 43.65 -22.14 -36.25
N ALA A 133 44.10 -21.62 -37.39
CA ALA A 133 44.00 -20.19 -37.71
C ALA A 133 42.52 -19.71 -37.78
N LYS A 134 41.63 -20.55 -38.33
CA LYS A 134 40.19 -20.21 -38.37
C LYS A 134 39.55 -20.25 -36.99
N LEU A 135 39.96 -21.17 -36.12
CA LEU A 135 39.51 -21.24 -34.72
C LEU A 135 39.97 -20.00 -33.94
N GLU A 136 41.24 -19.62 -34.06
CA GLU A 136 41.78 -18.42 -33.39
C GLU A 136 41.04 -17.15 -33.83
N GLN A 137 40.74 -17.01 -35.13
CA GLN A 137 39.92 -15.91 -35.65
C GLN A 137 38.50 -15.90 -35.04
N LEU A 138 37.84 -17.06 -34.97
CA LEU A 138 36.50 -17.17 -34.40
C LEU A 138 36.49 -16.91 -32.88
N GLU A 139 37.52 -17.37 -32.16
CA GLU A 139 37.68 -17.10 -30.74
C GLU A 139 37.83 -15.59 -30.48
N ALA A 140 38.63 -14.89 -31.30
CA ALA A 140 38.77 -13.44 -31.22
C ALA A 140 37.44 -12.70 -31.51
N GLU A 141 36.69 -13.11 -32.54
CA GLU A 141 35.37 -12.55 -32.86
C GLU A 141 34.36 -12.76 -31.71
N ILE A 142 34.33 -13.97 -31.13
CA ILE A 142 33.46 -14.30 -30.00
C ILE A 142 33.85 -13.51 -28.75
N ALA A 143 35.16 -13.38 -28.48
CA ALA A 143 35.65 -12.60 -27.34
C ALA A 143 35.26 -11.13 -27.45
N TYR A 144 35.43 -10.54 -28.64
CA TYR A 144 35.02 -9.16 -28.93
C TYR A 144 33.51 -8.94 -28.72
N GLU A 145 32.66 -9.82 -29.28
CA GLU A 145 31.21 -9.70 -29.10
C GLU A 145 30.78 -9.92 -27.63
N ARG A 146 31.46 -10.79 -26.90
CA ARG A 146 31.20 -11.00 -25.47
C ARG A 146 31.53 -9.77 -24.64
N GLU A 147 32.66 -9.11 -24.92
CA GLU A 147 33.02 -7.85 -24.26
C GLU A 147 32.04 -6.73 -24.60
N ARG A 148 31.67 -6.60 -25.88
CA ARG A 148 30.66 -5.66 -26.36
C ARG A 148 29.33 -5.83 -25.63
N GLN A 149 28.83 -7.07 -25.55
CA GLN A 149 27.58 -7.36 -24.83
C GLN A 149 27.69 -7.03 -23.34
N ASN A 150 28.80 -7.39 -22.70
CA ASN A 150 29.01 -7.09 -21.28
C ASN A 150 29.08 -5.58 -21.00
N ALA A 151 29.72 -4.80 -21.86
CA ALA A 151 29.83 -3.35 -21.74
C ALA A 151 28.48 -2.64 -21.91
N LEU A 152 27.65 -3.10 -22.86
CA LEU A 152 26.35 -2.47 -23.14
C LEU A 152 25.23 -2.95 -22.20
N ARG A 153 25.38 -4.12 -21.55
CA ARG A 153 24.31 -4.81 -20.80
C ARG A 153 23.56 -3.95 -19.79
N SER A 154 24.26 -3.10 -19.04
CA SER A 154 23.66 -2.23 -18.02
C SER A 154 22.83 -1.07 -18.58
N TYR A 155 23.04 -0.73 -19.86
CA TYR A 155 22.43 0.43 -20.51
C TYR A 155 21.39 0.07 -21.56
N LEU A 156 21.29 -1.22 -21.95
CA LEU A 156 20.40 -1.67 -23.03
C LEU A 156 18.92 -1.40 -22.74
N VAL A 157 18.24 -0.82 -23.73
CA VAL A 157 16.78 -0.63 -23.73
C VAL A 157 16.14 -1.73 -24.59
N PRO A 158 15.53 -2.77 -24.02
CA PRO A 158 15.15 -3.97 -24.78
C PRO A 158 13.95 -3.75 -25.70
N ARG A 159 13.06 -2.81 -25.38
CA ARG A 159 11.86 -2.49 -26.16
C ARG A 159 11.26 -1.14 -25.76
N ALA A 160 10.51 -0.52 -26.66
CA ALA A 160 9.60 0.55 -26.31
C ALA A 160 8.48 0.02 -25.40
N LYS A 161 8.09 0.77 -24.38
CA LYS A 161 7.02 0.38 -23.43
C LYS A 161 5.65 0.45 -24.11
N ARG A 162 5.39 1.53 -24.87
CA ARG A 162 4.09 1.82 -25.50
C ARG A 162 4.15 2.89 -26.57
N GLY A 163 3.15 2.93 -27.44
CA GLY A 163 2.88 4.07 -28.32
C GLY A 163 2.34 5.30 -27.59
N VAL A 164 2.30 6.44 -28.27
CA VAL A 164 1.67 7.67 -27.77
C VAL A 164 0.16 7.48 -27.69
N ILE A 165 -0.40 7.63 -26.50
CA ILE A 165 -1.82 7.43 -26.21
C ILE A 165 -2.57 8.75 -26.31
N GLY A 166 -3.81 8.69 -26.77
CA GLY A 166 -4.71 9.84 -26.88
C GLY A 166 -4.98 10.28 -28.31
N ASN A 167 -6.08 11.03 -28.47
CA ASN A 167 -6.60 11.51 -29.75
C ASN A 167 -6.60 13.03 -29.84
N SER A 168 -6.12 13.75 -28.83
CA SER A 168 -5.98 15.19 -28.89
C SER A 168 -5.07 15.63 -30.03
N ARG A 169 -5.26 16.86 -30.51
CA ARG A 169 -4.36 17.49 -31.50
C ARG A 169 -2.89 17.40 -31.10
N TYR A 170 -2.59 17.45 -29.80
CA TYR A 170 -1.24 17.37 -29.26
C TYR A 170 -0.67 15.95 -29.34
N ALA A 171 -1.47 14.92 -29.05
CA ALA A 171 -1.06 13.53 -29.18
C ALA A 171 -0.84 13.15 -30.66
N VAL A 172 -1.71 13.61 -31.57
CA VAL A 172 -1.56 13.40 -33.01
C VAL A 172 -0.28 14.06 -33.53
N LYS A 173 -0.05 15.33 -33.18
CA LYS A 173 1.17 16.06 -33.58
C LYS A 173 2.43 15.38 -33.03
N LEU A 174 2.41 14.93 -31.77
CA LEU A 174 3.54 14.21 -31.17
C LEU A 174 3.83 12.90 -31.91
N ARG A 175 2.79 12.15 -32.31
CA ARG A 175 2.95 10.93 -33.14
C ARG A 175 3.59 11.23 -34.49
N GLN A 176 3.19 12.32 -35.14
CA GLN A 176 3.78 12.75 -36.41
C GLN A 176 5.25 13.14 -36.25
N GLN A 177 5.59 13.89 -35.19
CA GLN A 177 6.98 14.27 -34.89
C GLN A 177 7.87 13.06 -34.61
N VAL A 178 7.38 12.08 -33.84
CA VAL A 178 8.10 10.82 -33.60
C VAL A 178 8.35 10.06 -34.91
N ARG A 179 7.34 9.95 -35.79
CA ARG A 179 7.50 9.29 -37.10
C ARG A 179 8.50 10.00 -38.01
N ALA A 180 8.46 11.34 -38.06
CA ALA A 180 9.40 12.13 -38.84
C ALA A 180 10.84 11.98 -38.32
N ALA A 181 11.01 11.94 -36.99
CA ALA A 181 12.32 11.66 -36.41
C ALA A 181 12.77 10.23 -36.72
N SER A 182 11.88 9.24 -36.82
CA SER A 182 12.27 7.87 -37.13
C SER A 182 12.84 7.67 -38.55
N SER A 183 12.54 8.56 -39.52
CA SER A 183 12.85 8.30 -40.94
C SER A 183 14.27 8.65 -41.40
N ASP A 184 14.99 9.57 -40.75
CA ASP A 184 16.24 10.12 -41.31
C ASP A 184 17.49 9.91 -40.44
N GLY A 185 17.37 9.17 -39.33
CA GLY A 185 18.51 8.79 -38.48
C GLY A 185 19.23 9.94 -37.77
N ARG A 186 18.75 11.18 -37.91
CA ARG A 186 19.39 12.40 -37.38
C ARG A 186 19.23 12.56 -35.87
N SER A 187 20.03 13.46 -35.29
CA SER A 187 19.99 13.76 -33.86
C SER A 187 18.64 14.35 -33.44
N VAL A 188 18.17 13.96 -32.24
CA VAL A 188 16.86 14.38 -31.72
C VAL A 188 17.02 14.97 -30.32
N LEU A 189 16.44 16.14 -30.09
CA LEU A 189 16.26 16.72 -28.76
C LEU A 189 14.79 16.61 -28.34
N ILE A 190 14.54 15.88 -27.26
CA ILE A 190 13.24 15.72 -26.64
C ILE A 190 13.21 16.56 -25.37
N SER A 191 12.39 17.60 -25.34
CA SER A 191 12.26 18.51 -24.20
C SER A 191 10.86 18.47 -23.61
N GLY A 192 10.74 18.63 -22.30
CA GLY A 192 9.45 18.73 -21.62
C GLY A 192 9.56 18.54 -20.12
N GLU A 193 8.51 18.89 -19.38
CA GLU A 193 8.45 18.78 -17.92
C GLU A 193 8.77 17.36 -17.40
N PRO A 194 9.15 17.23 -16.11
CA PRO A 194 9.37 15.94 -15.46
C PRO A 194 8.14 15.03 -15.56
N GLY A 195 8.38 13.71 -15.61
CA GLY A 195 7.31 12.71 -15.57
C GLY A 195 6.52 12.52 -16.88
N LEU A 196 7.02 12.99 -18.03
CA LEU A 196 6.39 12.83 -19.35
C LEU A 196 6.80 11.56 -20.13
N GLU A 197 7.54 10.64 -19.52
CA GLU A 197 8.05 9.42 -20.17
C GLU A 197 8.82 9.69 -21.49
N LYS A 198 9.69 10.72 -21.46
CA LYS A 198 10.51 11.14 -22.62
C LYS A 198 11.44 10.02 -23.11
N ASP A 199 11.90 9.17 -22.20
CA ASP A 199 12.67 7.93 -22.44
C ASP A 199 11.91 6.96 -23.38
N ASN A 200 10.61 6.79 -23.16
CA ASN A 200 9.80 5.93 -24.00
C ASN A 200 9.61 6.51 -25.42
N LEU A 201 9.54 7.85 -25.56
CA LEU A 201 9.49 8.49 -26.88
C LEU A 201 10.80 8.28 -27.64
N ALA A 202 11.95 8.38 -26.98
CA ALA A 202 13.24 8.07 -27.58
C ALA A 202 13.32 6.61 -28.06
N ALA A 203 12.83 5.67 -27.25
CA ALA A 203 12.74 4.26 -27.64
C ALA A 203 11.82 4.07 -28.86
N LEU A 204 10.66 4.73 -28.92
CA LEU A 204 9.76 4.67 -30.08
C LEU A 204 10.43 5.17 -31.37
N ILE A 205 11.26 6.22 -31.27
CA ILE A 205 11.98 6.76 -32.43
C ILE A 205 12.94 5.71 -33.00
N HIS A 206 13.72 5.05 -32.13
CA HIS A 206 14.66 4.00 -32.51
C HIS A 206 13.96 2.77 -33.11
N PHE A 207 12.99 2.19 -32.41
CA PHE A 207 12.29 0.99 -32.89
C PHE A 207 11.40 1.25 -34.11
N GLY A 208 11.05 2.51 -34.37
CA GLY A 208 10.37 2.93 -35.60
C GLY A 208 11.30 3.21 -36.79
N SER A 209 12.61 3.17 -36.60
CA SER A 209 13.62 3.50 -37.63
C SER A 209 14.14 2.26 -38.36
N HIS A 210 14.94 2.48 -39.42
CA HIS A 210 15.65 1.42 -40.14
C HIS A 210 16.65 0.65 -39.26
N ARG A 211 17.10 1.27 -38.15
CA ARG A 211 18.07 0.73 -37.20
C ARG A 211 17.43 0.00 -36.02
N ARG A 212 16.17 -0.42 -36.14
CA ARG A 212 15.40 -1.08 -35.06
C ARG A 212 16.03 -2.39 -34.52
N ASN A 213 16.93 -3.00 -35.29
CA ASN A 213 17.64 -4.23 -34.92
C ASN A 213 19.00 -3.95 -34.28
N GLU A 214 19.47 -2.70 -34.31
CA GLU A 214 20.73 -2.28 -33.68
C GLU A 214 20.54 -2.02 -32.18
N PRO A 215 21.60 -2.10 -31.35
CA PRO A 215 21.49 -1.82 -29.93
C PRO A 215 21.07 -0.38 -29.66
N ILE A 216 20.22 -0.21 -28.65
CA ILE A 216 19.88 1.09 -28.07
C ILE A 216 20.31 1.10 -26.60
N ILE A 217 21.06 2.13 -26.21
CA ILE A 217 21.51 2.32 -24.84
C ILE A 217 21.01 3.64 -24.26
N GLN A 218 20.73 3.63 -22.96
CA GLN A 218 20.26 4.80 -22.22
C GLN A 218 21.14 5.05 -21.00
N ILE A 219 21.62 6.29 -20.87
CA ILE A 219 22.53 6.72 -19.81
C ILE A 219 22.02 8.03 -19.22
N LYS A 220 22.03 8.15 -17.89
CA LYS A 220 21.77 9.44 -17.22
C LYS A 220 23.01 10.31 -17.26
N SER A 221 22.89 11.55 -17.71
CA SER A 221 24.01 12.47 -17.86
C SER A 221 24.73 12.76 -16.54
N ALA A 222 24.03 12.77 -15.40
CA ALA A 222 24.65 12.93 -14.08
C ALA A 222 25.54 11.77 -13.63
N LEU A 223 25.42 10.60 -14.26
CA LEU A 223 26.29 9.45 -13.93
C LEU A 223 27.59 9.45 -14.74
N LEU A 224 27.71 10.30 -15.77
CA LEU A 224 28.91 10.38 -16.59
C LEU A 224 30.04 11.06 -15.81
N GLN A 225 31.23 10.46 -15.86
CA GLN A 225 32.44 11.07 -15.32
C GLN A 225 32.75 12.37 -16.08
N ALA A 226 33.22 13.40 -15.38
CA ALA A 226 33.56 14.70 -15.98
C ALA A 226 34.59 14.62 -17.12
N ASN A 227 35.48 13.61 -17.07
CA ASN A 227 36.47 13.33 -18.11
C ASN A 227 35.90 12.67 -19.38
N GLY A 228 34.67 12.13 -19.35
CA GLY A 228 34.02 11.53 -20.52
C GLY A 228 34.53 10.15 -20.93
N ALA A 229 35.39 9.53 -20.13
CA ALA A 229 36.09 8.29 -20.48
C ALA A 229 35.14 7.12 -20.75
N GLU A 230 33.98 7.09 -20.10
CA GLU A 230 32.97 6.06 -20.29
C GLU A 230 32.28 6.15 -21.67
N LEU A 231 32.01 7.37 -22.14
CA LEU A 231 31.31 7.60 -23.40
C LEU A 231 32.24 7.51 -24.60
N PHE A 232 33.38 8.20 -24.50
CA PHE A 232 34.32 8.38 -25.60
C PHE A 232 35.47 7.36 -25.59
N GLY A 233 35.79 6.76 -24.45
CA GLY A 233 36.93 5.82 -24.32
C GLY A 233 38.25 6.52 -23.99
N ARG A 234 39.27 5.72 -23.67
CA ARG A 234 40.63 6.21 -23.33
C ARG A 234 41.66 5.74 -24.35
N LEU A 235 42.62 6.59 -24.69
CA LEU A 235 43.74 6.22 -25.54
C LEU A 235 44.58 5.10 -24.89
N GLY A 236 44.73 3.96 -25.57
CA GLY A 236 45.43 2.77 -25.06
C GLY A 236 44.70 2.04 -23.93
N GLY A 237 43.43 2.36 -23.69
CA GLY A 237 42.58 1.76 -22.66
C GLY A 237 41.35 1.07 -23.23
N LYS A 238 40.32 0.91 -22.39
CA LYS A 238 39.05 0.33 -22.83
C LYS A 238 38.34 1.26 -23.83
N PRO A 239 37.76 0.72 -24.91
CA PRO A 239 36.94 1.47 -25.86
C PRO A 239 35.68 2.03 -25.18
N GLY A 240 35.21 3.17 -25.69
CA GLY A 240 34.06 3.89 -25.15
C GLY A 240 32.73 3.27 -25.57
N LEU A 241 31.65 3.68 -24.91
CA LEU A 241 30.30 3.20 -25.24
C LEU A 241 29.89 3.53 -26.69
N LEU A 242 30.33 4.65 -27.26
CA LEU A 242 30.05 4.99 -28.67
C LEU A 242 30.69 4.01 -29.66
N GLU A 243 31.88 3.50 -29.33
CA GLU A 243 32.60 2.53 -30.15
C GLU A 243 31.93 1.16 -30.07
N TRP A 244 31.57 0.70 -28.86
CA TRP A 244 30.82 -0.55 -28.67
C TRP A 244 29.43 -0.53 -29.31
N LEU A 245 28.79 0.64 -29.35
CA LEU A 245 27.44 0.82 -29.86
C LEU A 245 27.38 0.71 -31.41
N GLY A 246 28.42 1.16 -32.11
CA GLY A 246 28.48 1.13 -33.57
C GLY A 246 27.38 1.98 -34.21
N GLU A 247 26.51 1.35 -35.01
CA GLU A 247 25.39 2.03 -35.70
C GLU A 247 24.13 2.20 -34.83
N GLY A 248 24.19 1.81 -33.56
CA GLY A 248 23.08 1.87 -32.62
C GLY A 248 22.59 3.27 -32.25
N THR A 249 21.81 3.35 -31.16
CA THR A 249 21.25 4.62 -30.66
C THR A 249 21.63 4.87 -29.21
N LEU A 250 22.20 6.04 -28.94
CA LEU A 250 22.53 6.51 -27.60
C LEU A 250 21.46 7.51 -27.14
N ILE A 251 20.85 7.23 -25.99
CA ILE A 251 19.96 8.14 -25.28
C ILE A 251 20.73 8.74 -24.09
N LEU A 252 20.86 10.06 -24.08
CA LEU A 252 21.34 10.82 -22.93
C LEU A 252 20.15 11.44 -22.20
N ASN A 253 19.88 10.95 -20.98
CA ASN A 253 18.84 11.46 -20.10
C ASN A 253 19.36 12.61 -19.24
N ASP A 254 18.51 13.61 -19.04
CA ASP A 254 18.76 14.74 -18.13
C ASP A 254 20.01 15.53 -18.54
N VAL A 255 20.10 15.87 -19.83
CA VAL A 255 21.27 16.52 -20.43
C VAL A 255 21.57 17.89 -19.81
N GLN A 256 20.61 18.51 -19.11
CA GLN A 256 20.86 19.70 -18.31
C GLN A 256 21.86 19.47 -17.15
N GLU A 257 22.04 18.22 -16.70
CA GLU A 257 22.98 17.81 -15.64
C GLU A 257 24.33 17.36 -16.20
N LEU A 258 24.58 17.56 -17.50
CA LEU A 258 25.83 17.15 -18.14
C LEU A 258 27.01 17.98 -17.59
N PRO A 259 28.13 17.34 -17.19
CA PRO A 259 29.33 18.06 -16.75
C PRO A 259 29.80 19.07 -17.80
N ALA A 260 30.12 20.31 -17.37
CA ALA A 260 30.48 21.40 -18.28
C ALA A 260 31.66 21.06 -19.22
N GLN A 261 32.58 20.19 -18.78
CA GLN A 261 33.72 19.71 -19.57
C GLN A 261 33.32 18.83 -20.77
N LEU A 262 32.16 18.16 -20.70
CA LEU A 262 31.67 17.28 -21.77
C LEU A 262 30.81 18.01 -22.80
N CYS A 263 30.29 19.19 -22.47
CA CYS A 263 29.44 19.98 -23.37
C CYS A 263 30.12 20.20 -24.75
N PRO A 264 31.38 20.65 -24.85
CA PRO A 264 32.02 20.86 -26.15
C PRO A 264 32.14 19.60 -27.00
N GLN A 265 32.48 18.45 -26.39
CA GLN A 265 32.61 17.18 -27.11
C GLN A 265 31.25 16.65 -27.60
N ILE A 266 30.19 16.82 -26.81
CA ILE A 266 28.83 16.47 -27.25
C ILE A 266 28.36 17.39 -28.39
N GLN A 267 28.71 18.68 -28.36
CA GLN A 267 28.42 19.59 -29.46
C GLN A 267 29.14 19.15 -30.74
N GLN A 268 30.44 18.83 -30.66
CA GLN A 268 31.21 18.28 -31.78
C GLN A 268 30.57 17.00 -32.33
N LEU A 269 30.14 16.08 -31.46
CA LEU A 269 29.47 14.85 -31.86
C LEU A 269 28.14 15.11 -32.59
N LEU A 270 27.38 16.13 -32.19
CA LEU A 270 26.10 16.49 -32.81
C LEU A 270 26.27 17.21 -34.15
N THR A 271 27.34 17.99 -34.31
CA THR A 271 27.60 18.80 -35.51
C THR A 271 28.36 18.02 -36.57
N ASP A 272 29.48 17.41 -36.20
CA ASP A 272 30.43 16.80 -37.13
C ASP A 272 30.35 15.27 -37.15
N GLY A 273 29.62 14.66 -36.20
CA GLY A 273 29.59 13.21 -36.03
C GLY A 273 30.94 12.65 -35.54
N THR A 274 31.82 13.51 -35.00
CA THR A 274 33.15 13.10 -34.54
C THR A 274 33.35 13.34 -33.04
N TYR A 275 34.24 12.57 -32.42
CA TYR A 275 34.62 12.72 -31.02
C TYR A 275 36.12 12.44 -30.82
N THR A 276 36.67 12.91 -29.70
CA THR A 276 38.08 12.74 -29.33
C THR A 276 38.20 11.81 -28.12
N LEU A 277 39.19 10.91 -28.14
CA LEU A 277 39.48 10.01 -27.03
C LEU A 277 40.02 10.78 -25.82
N VAL A 278 39.74 10.28 -24.62
CA VAL A 278 40.31 10.83 -23.40
C VAL A 278 41.78 10.43 -23.29
N VAL A 279 42.64 11.42 -23.05
CA VAL A 279 44.10 11.25 -22.99
C VAL A 279 44.60 11.60 -21.58
N LYS A 280 45.71 11.00 -21.15
CA LYS A 280 46.38 11.40 -19.89
C LYS A 280 47.05 12.76 -20.05
N GLU A 281 47.17 13.51 -18.96
CA GLU A 281 47.86 14.81 -18.95
C GLU A 281 49.28 14.68 -19.54
N GLY A 282 49.62 15.58 -20.48
CA GLY A 282 50.94 15.62 -21.15
C GLY A 282 51.04 14.86 -22.48
N GLN A 283 49.99 14.18 -22.94
CA GLN A 283 49.97 13.48 -24.24
C GLN A 283 49.23 14.28 -25.31
N ILE A 284 49.70 14.19 -26.56
CA ILE A 284 49.09 14.88 -27.72
C ILE A 284 47.74 14.21 -28.06
N PRO A 285 46.64 14.97 -28.23
CA PRO A 285 45.34 14.41 -28.59
C PRO A 285 45.40 13.69 -29.94
N PRO A 286 44.84 12.47 -30.05
CA PRO A 286 44.71 11.77 -31.33
C PRO A 286 43.70 12.49 -32.25
N PRO A 287 43.72 12.23 -33.57
CA PRO A 287 42.74 12.77 -34.49
C PRO A 287 41.30 12.36 -34.12
N PRO A 288 40.27 13.18 -34.42
CA PRO A 288 38.88 12.87 -34.12
C PRO A 288 38.43 11.57 -34.81
N ARG A 289 37.67 10.74 -34.09
CA ARG A 289 37.03 9.52 -34.60
C ARG A 289 35.60 9.82 -35.03
N SER A 290 35.12 9.21 -36.11
CA SER A 290 33.72 9.28 -36.51
C SER A 290 32.85 8.30 -35.72
N SER A 291 31.60 8.69 -35.42
CA SER A 291 30.58 7.82 -34.85
C SER A 291 29.37 7.77 -35.77
N ASN A 292 28.96 6.55 -36.12
CA ASN A 292 27.72 6.32 -36.87
C ASN A 292 26.50 6.22 -35.96
N ALA A 293 26.68 6.31 -34.64
CA ALA A 293 25.62 6.16 -33.65
C ALA A 293 24.63 7.33 -33.72
N ARG A 294 23.34 7.00 -33.59
CA ARG A 294 22.30 8.01 -33.49
C ARG A 294 22.25 8.58 -32.07
N ILE A 295 22.22 9.90 -31.94
CA ILE A 295 22.17 10.58 -30.64
C ILE A 295 20.77 11.14 -30.36
N ILE A 296 20.18 10.75 -29.22
CA ILE A 296 18.93 11.31 -28.70
C ILE A 296 19.19 11.94 -27.33
N LEU A 297 18.86 13.22 -27.21
CA LEU A 297 19.04 14.03 -26.01
C LEU A 297 17.67 14.23 -25.34
N ILE A 298 17.59 14.01 -24.04
CA ILE A 298 16.39 14.26 -23.24
C ILE A 298 16.70 15.36 -22.23
N SER A 299 15.85 16.40 -22.20
CA SER A 299 15.98 17.52 -21.27
C SER A 299 14.66 17.87 -20.59
N GLU A 300 14.73 18.34 -19.36
CA GLU A 300 13.57 18.83 -18.61
C GLU A 300 13.28 20.32 -18.84
N MET A 301 14.28 21.04 -19.32
CA MET A 301 14.23 22.46 -19.60
C MET A 301 14.68 22.75 -21.03
N VAL A 302 14.42 23.97 -21.50
CA VAL A 302 14.94 24.42 -22.79
C VAL A 302 16.41 24.80 -22.58
N LEU A 303 17.33 24.12 -23.27
CA LEU A 303 18.76 24.39 -23.23
C LEU A 303 19.16 25.09 -24.54
N PRO A 304 19.32 26.43 -24.57
CA PRO A 304 19.53 27.19 -25.81
C PRO A 304 20.77 26.74 -26.61
N GLN A 305 21.80 26.26 -25.91
CA GLN A 305 23.06 25.81 -26.51
C GLN A 305 22.88 24.54 -27.35
N LEU A 306 22.13 23.55 -26.83
CA LEU A 306 21.89 22.28 -27.52
C LEU A 306 20.67 22.33 -28.44
N ASP A 307 19.72 23.22 -28.15
CA ASP A 307 18.54 23.43 -28.99
C ASP A 307 18.92 23.89 -30.40
N LYS A 308 19.99 24.67 -30.59
CA LYS A 308 20.44 25.07 -31.93
C LYS A 308 21.08 23.94 -32.74
N LEU A 309 21.59 22.90 -32.07
CA LEU A 309 22.42 21.86 -32.69
C LEU A 309 21.64 20.59 -33.03
N ALA A 310 20.55 20.30 -32.31
CA ALA A 310 19.70 19.16 -32.60
C ALA A 310 18.83 19.41 -33.84
N GLN A 311 18.85 18.48 -34.79
CA GLN A 311 18.13 18.64 -36.05
C GLN A 311 16.62 18.43 -35.88
N HIS A 312 16.21 17.42 -35.10
CA HIS A 312 14.81 17.22 -34.72
C HIS A 312 14.54 17.73 -33.32
N LYS A 313 13.50 18.56 -33.18
CA LYS A 313 13.06 19.12 -31.89
C LYS A 313 11.68 18.65 -31.55
N ILE A 314 11.56 17.88 -30.48
CA ILE A 314 10.28 17.34 -29.99
C ILE A 314 10.01 17.93 -28.62
N LYS A 315 9.14 18.94 -28.57
CA LYS A 315 8.62 19.49 -27.31
C LYS A 315 7.41 18.68 -26.88
N VAL A 316 7.56 17.89 -25.83
CA VAL A 316 6.50 17.07 -25.26
C VAL A 316 5.60 17.97 -24.41
N PRO A 317 4.32 18.15 -24.76
CA PRO A 317 3.44 19.01 -23.99
C PRO A 317 3.01 18.31 -22.71
N SER A 318 2.98 19.09 -21.62
CA SER A 318 2.53 18.67 -20.29
C SER A 318 1.10 18.11 -20.30
N LEU A 319 0.79 17.24 -19.35
CA LEU A 319 -0.51 16.58 -19.22
C LEU A 319 -1.66 17.57 -19.06
N ARG A 320 -1.46 18.69 -18.34
CA ARG A 320 -2.43 19.80 -18.20
C ARG A 320 -2.90 20.42 -19.52
N VAL A 321 -2.08 20.37 -20.57
CA VAL A 321 -2.42 20.92 -21.90
C VAL A 321 -3.17 19.88 -22.75
N ARG A 322 -3.04 18.59 -22.42
CA ARG A 322 -3.67 17.46 -23.14
C ARG A 322 -4.69 16.71 -22.26
N LYS A 323 -5.49 17.44 -21.49
CA LYS A 323 -6.52 16.90 -20.58
C LYS A 323 -7.53 15.98 -21.29
N ALA A 324 -7.80 16.19 -22.57
CA ALA A 324 -8.66 15.32 -23.40
C ALA A 324 -8.14 13.87 -23.53
N ASP A 325 -6.84 13.64 -23.33
CA ASP A 325 -6.24 12.30 -23.44
C ASP A 325 -6.24 11.52 -22.11
N LEU A 326 -6.65 12.15 -21.00
CA LEU A 326 -6.57 11.57 -19.66
C LEU A 326 -7.38 10.27 -19.53
N GLU A 327 -8.59 10.24 -20.07
CA GLU A 327 -9.44 9.05 -20.00
C GLU A 327 -8.80 7.85 -20.70
N ALA A 328 -8.27 8.05 -21.91
CA ALA A 328 -7.55 7.01 -22.64
C ALA A 328 -6.30 6.53 -21.87
N GLN A 329 -5.59 7.46 -21.23
CA GLN A 329 -4.40 7.16 -20.44
C GLN A 329 -4.71 6.38 -19.14
N VAL A 330 -5.78 6.75 -18.43
CA VAL A 330 -6.28 6.03 -17.24
C VAL A 330 -6.71 4.61 -17.61
N ASN A 331 -7.49 4.47 -18.69
CA ASN A 331 -7.94 3.17 -19.18
C ASN A 331 -6.77 2.25 -19.56
N TYR A 332 -5.73 2.81 -20.16
CA TYR A 332 -4.51 2.08 -20.46
C TYR A 332 -3.80 1.57 -19.19
N TYR A 333 -3.61 2.43 -18.18
CA TYR A 333 -2.96 2.01 -16.94
C TYR A 333 -3.79 0.97 -16.17
N LEU A 334 -5.12 1.13 -16.14
CA LEU A 334 -6.01 0.13 -15.54
C LEU A 334 -5.88 -1.23 -16.22
N ASN A 335 -5.79 -1.28 -17.55
CA ASN A 335 -5.58 -2.54 -18.28
C ASN A 335 -4.28 -3.23 -17.87
N ILE A 336 -3.19 -2.48 -17.74
CA ILE A 336 -1.88 -3.03 -17.39
C ILE A 336 -1.87 -3.52 -15.94
N PHE A 337 -2.28 -2.66 -15.00
CA PHE A 337 -2.21 -2.98 -13.58
C PHE A 337 -3.19 -4.08 -13.18
N SER A 338 -4.39 -4.12 -13.79
CA SER A 338 -5.36 -5.20 -13.55
C SER A 338 -4.80 -6.55 -14.00
N ARG A 339 -4.15 -6.60 -15.17
CA ARG A 339 -3.50 -7.84 -15.67
C ARG A 339 -2.33 -8.27 -14.79
N GLN A 340 -1.46 -7.34 -14.39
CA GLN A 340 -0.31 -7.64 -13.53
C GLN A 340 -0.73 -8.15 -12.15
N LYS A 341 -1.79 -7.57 -11.58
CA LYS A 341 -2.29 -7.92 -10.24
C LYS A 341 -3.35 -9.02 -10.24
N LYS A 342 -3.69 -9.59 -11.42
CA LYS A 342 -4.75 -10.60 -11.60
C LYS A 342 -6.12 -10.15 -11.04
N LEU A 343 -6.44 -8.86 -11.22
CA LEU A 343 -7.71 -8.26 -10.79
C LEU A 343 -8.65 -8.08 -12.00
N VAL A 344 -9.96 -8.07 -11.75
CA VAL A 344 -10.95 -7.67 -12.75
C VAL A 344 -10.79 -6.17 -13.01
N ARG A 345 -10.78 -5.77 -14.29
CA ARG A 345 -10.63 -4.36 -14.68
C ARG A 345 -11.85 -3.57 -14.18
N PRO A 346 -11.66 -2.56 -13.31
CA PRO A 346 -12.77 -1.72 -12.90
C PRO A 346 -13.09 -0.66 -13.96
N GLN A 347 -14.34 -0.20 -13.98
CA GLN A 347 -14.75 0.98 -14.74
C GLN A 347 -14.53 2.24 -13.91
N VAL A 348 -14.18 3.34 -14.57
CA VAL A 348 -14.03 4.65 -13.90
C VAL A 348 -15.29 5.46 -14.14
N THR A 349 -15.86 6.03 -13.08
CA THR A 349 -17.06 6.89 -13.21
C THR A 349 -16.76 8.15 -14.03
N PRO A 350 -17.71 8.67 -14.82
CA PRO A 350 -17.54 9.93 -15.57
C PRO A 350 -17.13 11.12 -14.68
N GLU A 351 -17.64 11.17 -13.45
CA GLU A 351 -17.33 12.19 -12.44
C GLU A 351 -15.85 12.16 -12.06
N ALA A 352 -15.30 10.95 -11.84
CA ALA A 352 -13.87 10.77 -11.57
C ALA A 352 -12.99 11.23 -12.74
N ILE A 353 -13.39 10.96 -13.98
CA ILE A 353 -12.67 11.45 -15.17
C ILE A 353 -12.71 12.98 -15.24
N ARG A 354 -13.88 13.60 -15.04
CA ARG A 354 -13.99 15.08 -15.00
C ARG A 354 -13.11 15.69 -13.91
N ARG A 355 -13.06 15.06 -12.74
CA ARG A 355 -12.21 15.52 -11.63
C ARG A 355 -10.72 15.39 -11.93
N LEU A 356 -10.30 14.27 -12.52
CA LEU A 356 -8.93 14.09 -13.02
C LEU A 356 -8.61 15.17 -14.07
N GLN A 357 -9.51 15.45 -15.01
CA GLN A 357 -9.33 16.52 -16.00
C GLN A 357 -9.22 17.91 -15.37
N ALA A 358 -9.86 18.16 -14.23
CA ALA A 358 -9.74 19.43 -13.52
C ALA A 358 -8.36 19.64 -12.86
N TYR A 359 -7.60 18.57 -12.60
CA TYR A 359 -6.29 18.64 -11.97
C TYR A 359 -5.15 18.90 -12.97
N ASP A 360 -4.08 19.56 -12.51
CA ASP A 360 -2.99 20.03 -13.37
C ASP A 360 -1.81 19.04 -13.51
N PHE A 361 -1.72 18.03 -12.65
CA PHE A 361 -0.69 16.98 -12.68
C PHE A 361 0.74 17.54 -12.78
N PRO A 362 1.29 18.16 -11.71
CA PRO A 362 2.67 18.63 -11.70
C PRO A 362 3.69 17.52 -12.00
N GLY A 363 3.40 16.26 -11.66
CA GLY A 363 4.22 15.09 -12.01
C GLY A 363 3.80 14.37 -13.30
N ASN A 364 2.95 14.99 -14.12
CA ASN A 364 2.52 14.53 -15.43
C ASN A 364 2.06 13.05 -15.45
N LEU A 365 2.60 12.24 -16.38
CA LEU A 365 2.19 10.85 -16.59
C LEU A 365 2.65 9.93 -15.45
N GLN A 366 3.78 10.25 -14.81
CA GLN A 366 4.30 9.49 -13.68
C GLN A 366 3.38 9.62 -12.46
N GLU A 367 2.91 10.83 -12.17
CA GLU A 367 1.92 11.07 -11.12
C GLU A 367 0.59 10.39 -11.42
N LEU A 368 0.08 10.52 -12.65
CA LEU A 368 -1.15 9.84 -13.07
C LEU A 368 -1.04 8.33 -12.93
N GLN A 369 0.09 7.74 -13.36
CA GLN A 369 0.36 6.32 -13.24
C GLN A 369 0.30 5.86 -11.78
N GLY A 370 0.99 6.58 -10.88
CA GLY A 370 0.95 6.30 -9.45
C GLY A 370 -0.44 6.47 -8.84
N MET A 371 -1.21 7.47 -9.28
CA MET A 371 -2.57 7.69 -8.82
C MET A 371 -3.52 6.55 -9.21
N VAL A 372 -3.45 6.09 -10.46
CA VAL A 372 -4.25 4.95 -10.95
C VAL A 372 -3.83 3.65 -10.25
N ASP A 373 -2.53 3.41 -10.06
CA ASP A 373 -2.06 2.22 -9.37
C ASP A 373 -2.54 2.17 -7.91
N ARG A 374 -2.47 3.31 -7.21
CA ARG A 374 -3.02 3.46 -5.85
C ARG A 374 -4.52 3.25 -5.81
N ALA A 375 -5.27 3.86 -6.74
CA ALA A 375 -6.71 3.73 -6.80
C ALA A 375 -7.14 2.27 -6.96
N LEU A 376 -6.43 1.50 -7.80
CA LEU A 376 -6.70 0.07 -7.99
C LEU A 376 -6.43 -0.75 -6.71
N VAL A 377 -5.38 -0.41 -5.94
CA VAL A 377 -5.09 -1.07 -4.66
C VAL A 377 -6.14 -0.71 -3.60
N GLN A 378 -6.56 0.56 -3.54
CA GLN A 378 -7.55 1.05 -2.58
C GLN A 378 -8.94 0.47 -2.83
N ALA A 379 -9.29 0.22 -4.08
CA ALA A 379 -10.59 -0.30 -4.48
C ALA A 379 -10.86 -1.75 -4.02
N GLN A 380 -9.84 -2.50 -3.57
CA GLN A 380 -9.98 -3.88 -3.04
C GLN A 380 -10.86 -4.81 -3.89
N GLY A 381 -10.79 -4.70 -5.22
CA GLY A 381 -11.60 -5.53 -6.14
C GLY A 381 -13.00 -4.99 -6.47
N SER A 382 -13.33 -3.76 -6.07
CA SER A 382 -14.52 -3.04 -6.56
C SER A 382 -14.52 -2.98 -8.10
N GLN A 383 -15.68 -3.19 -8.71
CA GLN A 383 -15.85 -3.10 -10.16
C GLN A 383 -15.90 -1.65 -10.67
N VAL A 384 -16.02 -0.66 -9.78
CA VAL A 384 -16.13 0.76 -10.13
C VAL A 384 -15.17 1.61 -9.28
N LEU A 385 -14.41 2.48 -9.94
CA LEU A 385 -13.57 3.50 -9.33
C LEU A 385 -14.28 4.85 -9.39
N THR A 386 -14.67 5.35 -8.20
CA THR A 386 -15.28 6.68 -8.01
C THR A 386 -14.21 7.74 -7.79
N GLU A 387 -14.59 9.02 -7.84
CA GLU A 387 -13.66 10.14 -7.63
C GLU A 387 -12.97 10.10 -6.25
N GLU A 388 -13.66 9.56 -5.25
CA GLU A 388 -13.19 9.40 -3.87
C GLU A 388 -11.99 8.45 -3.76
N VAL A 389 -11.84 7.53 -4.71
CA VAL A 389 -10.73 6.57 -4.78
C VAL A 389 -9.47 7.21 -5.41
N PHE A 390 -9.64 8.15 -6.34
CA PHE A 390 -8.50 8.87 -6.94
C PHE A 390 -8.02 10.01 -6.04
N TRP A 391 -8.96 10.69 -5.42
CA TRP A 391 -8.73 11.83 -4.55
C TRP A 391 -9.17 11.45 -3.15
N ALA A 392 -8.24 10.93 -2.35
CA ALA A 392 -8.40 10.98 -0.90
C ALA A 392 -8.65 12.45 -0.57
N GLN A 393 -9.91 12.76 -0.23
CA GLN A 393 -10.46 14.09 -0.10
C GLN A 393 -9.40 15.03 0.49
N ALA A 394 -8.93 16.03 -0.28
CA ALA A 394 -8.17 17.13 0.30
C ALA A 394 -9.03 17.62 1.47
N ALA A 395 -8.52 17.45 2.68
CA ALA A 395 -9.29 17.64 3.91
C ALA A 395 -10.04 18.96 3.77
N LYS A 396 -11.37 18.87 3.64
CA LYS A 396 -12.29 20.01 3.75
C LYS A 396 -11.72 20.85 4.87
N GLN A 397 -11.30 22.09 4.58
CA GLN A 397 -10.62 22.99 5.51
C GLN A 397 -11.09 22.67 6.93
N GLN A 398 -10.16 22.25 7.80
CA GLN A 398 -10.45 21.91 9.19
C GLN A 398 -10.86 23.19 9.94
N LYS A 399 -12.02 23.74 9.63
CA LYS A 399 -12.62 24.83 10.38
C LYS A 399 -12.85 24.28 11.78
N PHE A 400 -12.33 24.99 12.78
CA PHE A 400 -12.46 24.70 14.21
C PHE A 400 -11.62 23.53 14.77
N ARG A 401 -10.40 23.29 14.27
CA ARG A 401 -9.44 22.39 14.96
C ARG A 401 -8.17 23.12 15.38
N LEU A 402 -7.78 22.97 16.65
CA LEU A 402 -6.58 23.58 17.22
C LEU A 402 -5.59 22.50 17.67
N ASN A 403 -4.41 22.42 17.03
CA ASN A 403 -3.39 21.42 17.36
C ASN A 403 -2.61 21.79 18.64
N LEU A 404 -2.91 21.10 19.74
CA LEU A 404 -2.28 21.28 21.06
C LEU A 404 -0.78 20.98 21.04
N LEU A 405 -0.35 20.00 20.24
CA LEU A 405 1.06 19.59 20.17
C LEU A 405 1.95 20.63 19.47
N LYS A 406 1.35 21.50 18.66
CA LYS A 406 2.04 22.64 18.03
C LYS A 406 2.17 23.82 19.00
N ILE A 407 1.14 24.06 19.83
CA ILE A 407 1.11 25.17 20.78
C ILE A 407 2.01 24.90 21.99
N TYR A 408 1.98 23.68 22.53
CA TYR A 408 2.73 23.29 23.73
C TYR A 408 3.77 22.21 23.42
N PRO A 409 4.99 22.56 22.97
CA PRO A 409 6.00 21.58 22.58
C PRO A 409 6.51 20.73 23.75
N LYS A 410 6.58 21.29 24.97
CA LYS A 410 6.92 20.52 26.18
C LYS A 410 5.91 19.40 26.46
N PHE A 411 4.63 19.66 26.20
CA PHE A 411 3.57 18.67 26.36
C PHE A 411 3.73 17.52 25.35
N ARG A 412 4.09 17.83 24.10
CA ARG A 412 4.45 16.80 23.10
C ARG A 412 5.61 15.93 23.58
N GLN A 413 6.64 16.51 24.18
CA GLN A 413 7.78 15.77 24.71
C GLN A 413 7.37 14.83 25.85
N PHE A 414 6.52 15.30 26.78
CA PHE A 414 5.95 14.48 27.84
C PHE A 414 5.16 13.29 27.28
N LEU A 415 4.24 13.51 26.34
CA LEU A 415 3.44 12.43 25.73
C LEU A 415 4.28 11.42 24.93
N ARG A 416 5.47 11.82 24.47
CA ARG A 416 6.42 10.92 23.79
C ARG A 416 7.30 10.13 24.74
N SER A 417 7.44 10.56 26.00
CA SER A 417 8.29 9.91 26.99
C SER A 417 7.73 8.56 27.43
N ASP A 418 8.57 7.73 28.06
CA ASP A 418 8.15 6.46 28.64
C ASP A 418 7.24 6.62 29.87
N TRP A 419 7.16 7.83 30.44
CA TRP A 419 6.23 8.13 31.52
C TRP A 419 4.78 7.92 31.08
N TYR A 420 4.42 8.38 29.89
CA TYR A 420 3.06 8.28 29.37
C TYR A 420 2.92 7.15 28.33
N PRO A 421 1.93 6.23 28.44
CA PRO A 421 1.24 5.81 29.66
C PRO A 421 1.98 4.67 30.38
N ASP A 422 3.03 4.10 29.78
CA ASP A 422 3.61 2.82 30.20
C ASP A 422 4.15 2.85 31.62
N ARG A 423 5.04 3.78 31.98
CA ARG A 423 5.60 3.82 33.34
C ARG A 423 4.52 4.03 34.40
N VAL A 424 3.54 4.91 34.16
CA VAL A 424 2.40 5.10 35.08
C VAL A 424 1.63 3.80 35.25
N ASN A 425 1.39 3.05 34.17
CA ASN A 425 0.68 1.78 34.28
C ASN A 425 1.45 0.73 35.09
N TYR A 426 2.71 0.49 34.77
CA TYR A 426 3.52 -0.54 35.44
C TYR A 426 3.85 -0.19 36.89
N TRP A 427 4.08 1.09 37.21
CA TRP A 427 4.50 1.52 38.56
C TRP A 427 3.37 1.96 39.48
N PHE A 428 2.29 2.53 38.94
CA PHE A 428 1.21 3.07 39.75
C PHE A 428 -0.06 2.24 39.60
N THR A 429 -0.60 2.14 38.39
CA THR A 429 -1.91 1.51 38.14
C THR A 429 -1.95 0.04 38.60
N THR A 430 -0.91 -0.75 38.30
CA THR A 430 -0.87 -2.18 38.68
C THR A 430 -0.97 -2.37 40.20
N TRP A 431 -0.20 -1.60 40.96
CA TRP A 431 -0.12 -1.73 42.42
C TRP A 431 -1.36 -1.17 43.12
N VAL A 432 -1.82 0.02 42.71
CA VAL A 432 -3.03 0.63 43.27
C VAL A 432 -4.24 -0.28 43.06
N PHE A 433 -4.38 -0.89 41.88
CA PHE A 433 -5.48 -1.81 41.62
C PHE A 433 -5.42 -3.07 42.48
N ALA A 434 -4.23 -3.65 42.72
CA ALA A 434 -4.08 -4.78 43.63
C ALA A 434 -4.56 -4.41 45.05
N VAL A 435 -4.15 -3.25 45.55
CA VAL A 435 -4.56 -2.75 46.87
C VAL A 435 -6.08 -2.57 46.94
N VAL A 436 -6.69 -1.97 45.91
CA VAL A 436 -8.16 -1.81 45.83
C VAL A 436 -8.87 -3.17 45.91
N VAL A 437 -8.46 -4.15 45.09
CA VAL A 437 -9.08 -5.48 45.08
C VAL A 437 -8.91 -6.20 46.43
N ILE A 438 -7.72 -6.17 47.02
CA ILE A 438 -7.45 -6.78 48.34
C ILE A 438 -8.32 -6.12 49.42
N THR A 439 -8.42 -4.78 49.39
CA THR A 439 -9.24 -4.03 50.34
C THR A 439 -10.71 -4.42 50.23
N LEU A 440 -11.25 -4.60 49.01
CA LEU A 440 -12.63 -5.03 48.83
C LEU A 440 -12.93 -6.43 49.41
N PHE A 441 -11.93 -7.32 49.50
CA PHE A 441 -12.09 -8.64 50.12
C PHE A 441 -11.96 -8.62 51.64
N VAL A 442 -11.02 -7.83 52.16
CA VAL A 442 -10.60 -7.92 53.57
C VAL A 442 -11.31 -6.88 54.45
N ALA A 443 -11.61 -5.70 53.91
CA ALA A 443 -12.22 -4.60 54.66
C ALA A 443 -13.74 -4.80 54.87
N PRO A 444 -14.41 -3.92 55.64
CA PRO A 444 -15.86 -3.97 55.83
C PRO A 444 -16.62 -4.10 54.51
N GLN A 445 -17.73 -4.83 54.51
CA GLN A 445 -18.41 -5.22 53.28
C GLN A 445 -19.41 -4.18 52.75
N ASP A 446 -19.64 -3.12 53.53
CA ASP A 446 -20.55 -2.03 53.22
C ASP A 446 -19.83 -0.80 52.65
N ARG A 447 -20.57 0.03 51.89
CA ARG A 447 -20.03 1.21 51.21
C ARG A 447 -19.65 2.36 52.14
N GLN A 448 -20.22 2.42 53.35
CA GLN A 448 -20.01 3.52 54.29
C GLN A 448 -18.69 3.38 55.06
N HIS A 449 -18.18 2.16 55.21
CA HIS A 449 -16.94 1.90 55.92
C HIS A 449 -15.82 1.36 55.01
N ASN A 450 -16.09 1.12 53.73
CA ASN A 450 -15.10 0.64 52.77
C ASN A 450 -14.69 1.71 51.75
N PHE A 451 -13.48 2.25 51.87
CA PHE A 451 -13.00 3.32 51.00
C PHE A 451 -12.82 2.85 49.56
N ALA A 452 -12.43 1.59 49.34
CA ALA A 452 -12.24 1.06 47.99
C ALA A 452 -13.57 0.98 47.25
N LEU A 453 -14.63 0.55 47.95
CA LEU A 453 -15.98 0.50 47.42
C LEU A 453 -16.54 1.91 47.18
N ASN A 454 -16.34 2.82 48.13
CA ASN A 454 -16.73 4.23 48.02
C ASN A 454 -16.03 4.93 46.85
N ILE A 455 -14.70 4.79 46.70
CA ILE A 455 -13.96 5.38 45.59
C ILE A 455 -14.48 4.85 44.26
N PHE A 456 -14.71 3.54 44.15
CA PHE A 456 -15.12 2.91 42.90
C PHE A 456 -16.55 3.26 42.46
N TRP A 457 -17.50 3.41 43.39
CA TRP A 457 -18.89 3.73 43.02
C TRP A 457 -19.22 5.22 43.13
N ALA A 458 -18.77 5.89 44.20
CA ALA A 458 -19.12 7.29 44.46
C ALA A 458 -18.18 8.30 43.77
N TRP A 459 -16.87 8.05 43.67
CA TRP A 459 -15.93 9.00 43.05
C TRP A 459 -15.70 8.75 41.57
N TRP A 460 -15.44 7.50 41.23
CA TRP A 460 -14.93 7.09 39.93
C TRP A 460 -15.91 7.41 38.80
N TRP A 461 -17.18 7.03 38.95
CA TRP A 461 -18.23 7.25 37.96
C TRP A 461 -18.52 8.71 37.62
N PRO A 462 -18.80 9.62 38.57
CA PRO A 462 -19.04 11.03 38.25
C PRO A 462 -17.79 11.69 37.65
N LEU A 463 -16.59 11.37 38.15
CA LEU A 463 -15.33 11.90 37.61
C LEU A 463 -15.14 11.50 36.14
N ILE A 464 -15.32 10.22 35.84
CA ILE A 464 -15.23 9.72 34.47
C ILE A 464 -16.25 10.41 33.55
N LEU A 465 -17.52 10.45 33.97
CA LEU A 465 -18.61 10.99 33.16
C LEU A 465 -18.40 12.48 32.89
N LEU A 466 -17.91 13.24 33.87
CA LEU A 466 -17.54 14.65 33.70
C LEU A 466 -16.37 14.84 32.74
N LEU A 467 -15.35 13.98 32.82
CA LEU A 467 -14.16 14.10 31.99
C LEU A 467 -14.37 13.62 30.55
N PHE A 468 -15.29 12.70 30.29
CA PHE A 468 -15.47 12.10 28.96
C PHE A 468 -15.67 13.08 27.80
N PRO A 469 -16.57 14.09 27.89
CA PRO A 469 -16.73 15.09 26.84
C PRO A 469 -15.48 15.94 26.61
N ILE A 470 -14.49 15.90 27.50
CA ILE A 470 -13.25 16.66 27.38
C ILE A 470 -12.16 15.76 26.79
N ILE A 471 -11.81 14.69 27.50
CA ILE A 471 -10.62 13.87 27.24
C ILE A 471 -10.90 12.56 26.50
N GLY A 472 -12.16 12.23 26.19
CA GLY A 472 -12.53 11.01 25.47
C GLY A 472 -12.09 9.75 26.21
N ARG A 473 -11.58 8.72 25.51
CA ARG A 473 -11.21 7.43 26.12
C ARG A 473 -9.84 7.44 26.82
N LEU A 474 -9.36 8.57 27.34
CA LEU A 474 -8.04 8.68 27.96
C LEU A 474 -7.83 7.65 29.07
N TRP A 475 -8.86 7.36 29.85
CA TRP A 475 -8.78 6.35 30.91
C TRP A 475 -8.41 4.95 30.41
N CYS A 476 -8.78 4.61 29.17
CA CYS A 476 -8.39 3.32 28.58
C CYS A 476 -6.87 3.21 28.34
N ALA A 477 -6.14 4.33 28.33
CA ALA A 477 -4.68 4.32 28.37
C ALA A 477 -4.13 3.88 29.73
N PHE A 478 -4.84 4.19 30.82
CA PHE A 478 -4.46 3.93 32.21
C PHE A 478 -5.23 2.78 32.87
N CYS A 479 -5.81 1.90 32.06
CA CYS A 479 -6.75 0.88 32.52
C CYS A 479 -6.04 -0.25 33.30
N PRO A 480 -6.44 -0.55 34.55
CA PRO A 480 -5.86 -1.63 35.34
C PRO A 480 -6.09 -3.01 34.72
N PHE A 481 -7.27 -3.27 34.17
CA PHE A 481 -7.61 -4.59 33.62
C PHE A 481 -6.65 -5.02 32.50
N MET A 482 -6.25 -4.07 31.65
CA MET A 482 -5.41 -4.36 30.49
C MET A 482 -3.93 -4.49 30.84
N ILE A 483 -3.44 -3.77 31.86
CA ILE A 483 -2.02 -3.89 32.26
C ILE A 483 -1.73 -5.28 32.85
N TYR A 484 -2.66 -5.86 33.62
CA TYR A 484 -2.55 -7.24 34.09
C TYR A 484 -2.52 -8.23 32.90
N GLY A 485 -3.38 -8.02 31.90
CA GLY A 485 -3.35 -8.80 30.65
C GLY A 485 -2.00 -8.73 29.94
N GLU A 486 -1.40 -7.54 29.79
CA GLU A 486 -0.09 -7.38 29.16
C GLU A 486 1.05 -7.99 29.96
N ILE A 487 1.06 -7.84 31.29
CA ILE A 487 2.07 -8.43 32.18
C ILE A 487 2.03 -9.96 32.05
N VAL A 488 0.83 -10.55 32.18
CA VAL A 488 0.65 -12.00 32.09
C VAL A 488 0.97 -12.52 30.69
N GLN A 489 0.60 -11.80 29.63
CA GLN A 489 0.97 -12.13 28.26
C GLN A 489 2.48 -12.14 28.05
N LYS A 490 3.20 -11.09 28.50
CA LYS A 490 4.67 -11.02 28.40
C LYS A 490 5.35 -12.13 29.20
N LEU A 491 4.89 -12.39 30.41
CA LEU A 491 5.42 -13.45 31.26
C LEU A 491 5.17 -14.83 30.63
N SER A 492 3.96 -15.08 30.15
CA SER A 492 3.57 -16.33 29.49
C SER A 492 4.41 -16.58 28.23
N LEU A 493 4.64 -15.58 27.38
CA LEU A 493 5.48 -15.72 26.19
C LEU A 493 6.97 -15.91 26.52
N LYS A 494 7.42 -15.38 27.67
CA LYS A 494 8.79 -15.59 28.16
C LYS A 494 9.00 -17.01 28.67
N ILE A 495 7.99 -17.60 29.35
CA ILE A 495 8.05 -18.96 29.88
C ILE A 495 7.75 -20.00 28.79
N PHE A 496 6.76 -19.73 27.94
CA PHE A 496 6.27 -20.61 26.87
C PHE A 496 6.25 -19.87 25.52
N PRO A 497 7.36 -19.89 24.76
CA PRO A 497 7.43 -19.22 23.47
C PRO A 497 6.42 -19.79 22.48
N ARG A 498 5.42 -18.98 22.11
CA ARG A 498 4.37 -19.34 21.13
C ARG A 498 3.94 -18.12 20.32
N THR A 499 3.37 -18.36 19.14
CA THR A 499 2.75 -17.30 18.34
C THR A 499 1.29 -17.12 18.77
N LEU A 500 0.88 -15.87 19.03
CA LEU A 500 -0.50 -15.55 19.36
C LEU A 500 -1.39 -15.45 18.12
N ASN A 501 -2.70 -15.65 18.31
CA ASN A 501 -3.66 -15.56 17.21
C ASN A 501 -3.86 -14.12 16.76
N LYS A 502 -3.99 -13.92 15.45
CA LYS A 502 -4.43 -12.65 14.86
C LYS A 502 -5.92 -12.43 15.12
N TRP A 503 -6.36 -11.17 15.03
CA TRP A 503 -7.75 -10.82 15.29
C TRP A 503 -8.70 -11.34 14.20
N PRO A 504 -9.79 -12.03 14.55
CA PRO A 504 -10.87 -12.38 13.64
C PRO A 504 -11.75 -11.16 13.34
N ARG A 505 -11.20 -10.16 12.62
CA ARG A 505 -11.81 -8.82 12.48
C ARG A 505 -13.23 -8.84 11.95
N GLN A 506 -13.50 -9.63 10.91
CA GLN A 506 -14.83 -9.70 10.30
C GLN A 506 -15.90 -10.21 11.29
N GLN A 507 -15.61 -11.28 12.04
CA GLN A 507 -16.54 -11.76 13.06
C GLN A 507 -16.64 -10.78 14.24
N ALA A 508 -15.51 -10.22 14.69
CA ALA A 508 -15.46 -9.31 15.82
C ALA A 508 -16.19 -7.99 15.56
N GLU A 509 -16.10 -7.42 14.35
CA GLU A 509 -16.84 -6.20 13.97
C GLU A 509 -18.34 -6.47 13.83
N LYS A 510 -18.73 -7.67 13.38
CA LYS A 510 -20.14 -8.05 13.24
C LYS A 510 -20.81 -8.32 14.60
N TRP A 511 -20.14 -9.04 15.49
CA TRP A 511 -20.74 -9.55 16.73
C TRP A 511 -20.27 -8.86 18.01
N GLY A 512 -19.08 -8.25 18.01
CA GLY A 512 -18.50 -7.66 19.23
C GLY A 512 -19.40 -6.62 19.88
N GLY A 513 -20.06 -5.78 19.09
CA GLY A 513 -21.03 -4.80 19.60
C GLY A 513 -22.24 -5.43 20.30
N TRP A 514 -22.77 -6.52 19.76
CA TRP A 514 -23.89 -7.25 20.37
C TRP A 514 -23.46 -8.03 21.62
N PHE A 515 -22.23 -8.55 21.61
CA PHE A 515 -21.62 -9.16 22.80
C PHE A 515 -21.46 -8.14 23.92
N LEU A 516 -20.99 -6.92 23.60
CA LEU A 516 -20.90 -5.81 24.56
C LEU A 516 -22.27 -5.48 25.15
N PHE A 517 -23.30 -5.35 24.32
CA PHE A 517 -24.67 -5.14 24.77
C PHE A 517 -25.11 -6.23 25.76
N GLY A 518 -24.96 -7.51 25.39
CA GLY A 518 -25.35 -8.63 26.26
C GLY A 518 -24.59 -8.65 27.58
N LEU A 519 -23.27 -8.45 27.56
CA LEU A 519 -22.45 -8.42 28.77
C LEU A 519 -22.79 -7.22 29.67
N PHE A 520 -23.07 -6.06 29.09
CA PHE A 520 -23.49 -4.88 29.86
C PHE A 520 -24.88 -5.09 30.49
N THR A 521 -25.83 -5.71 29.78
CA THR A 521 -27.14 -6.07 30.32
C THR A 521 -27.02 -7.04 31.50
N LEU A 522 -26.16 -8.06 31.38
CA LEU A 522 -25.92 -9.01 32.47
C LEU A 522 -25.31 -8.32 33.71
N ILE A 523 -24.39 -7.38 33.50
CA ILE A 523 -23.80 -6.59 34.60
C ILE A 523 -24.88 -5.75 35.28
N PHE A 524 -25.73 -5.04 34.53
CA PHE A 524 -26.82 -4.25 35.12
C PHE A 524 -27.84 -5.09 35.89
N LEU A 525 -28.22 -6.25 35.36
CA LEU A 525 -29.11 -7.15 36.09
C LEU A 525 -28.44 -7.71 37.35
N TRP A 526 -27.14 -8.04 37.30
CA TRP A 526 -26.41 -8.47 38.50
C TRP A 526 -26.30 -7.33 39.52
N GLU A 527 -26.06 -6.11 39.05
CA GLU A 527 -25.93 -4.93 39.88
C GLU A 527 -27.19 -4.67 40.70
N GLU A 528 -28.35 -4.70 40.04
CA GLU A 528 -29.65 -4.46 40.66
C GLU A 528 -30.13 -5.65 41.53
N LEU A 529 -30.08 -6.87 41.01
CA LEU A 529 -30.68 -8.05 41.69
C LEU A 529 -29.91 -8.50 42.93
N TRP A 530 -28.61 -8.20 43.03
CA TRP A 530 -27.77 -8.58 44.17
C TRP A 530 -27.18 -7.39 44.93
N ASN A 531 -27.65 -6.18 44.64
CA ASN A 531 -27.18 -4.94 45.29
C ASN A 531 -25.64 -4.83 45.28
N LEU A 532 -25.06 -5.00 44.08
CA LEU A 532 -23.62 -5.11 43.89
C LEU A 532 -22.88 -3.83 44.30
N GLU A 533 -23.52 -2.67 44.11
CA GLU A 533 -22.97 -1.35 44.44
C GLU A 533 -22.69 -1.15 45.95
N ASN A 534 -23.39 -1.90 46.81
CA ASN A 534 -23.27 -1.79 48.27
C ASN A 534 -22.53 -2.98 48.91
N THR A 535 -22.09 -3.96 48.11
CA THR A 535 -21.44 -5.19 48.60
C THR A 535 -20.00 -5.30 48.08
N ALA A 536 -19.01 -5.15 48.96
CA ALA A 536 -17.59 -5.07 48.57
C ALA A 536 -17.08 -6.34 47.89
N TYR A 537 -17.40 -7.51 48.43
CA TYR A 537 -17.02 -8.81 47.87
C TYR A 537 -17.54 -9.01 46.45
N LEU A 538 -18.82 -8.70 46.19
CA LEU A 538 -19.42 -8.83 44.86
C LEU A 538 -18.78 -7.86 43.85
N SER A 539 -18.53 -6.62 44.29
CA SER A 539 -17.79 -5.64 43.48
C SER A 539 -16.37 -6.13 43.15
N SER A 540 -15.67 -6.76 44.10
CA SER A 540 -14.35 -7.36 43.86
C SER A 540 -14.40 -8.51 42.84
N CYS A 541 -15.40 -9.39 42.96
CA CYS A 541 -15.65 -10.47 42.02
C CYS A 541 -15.90 -9.94 40.59
N LEU A 542 -16.67 -8.85 40.44
CA LEU A 542 -16.87 -8.20 39.14
C LEU A 542 -15.56 -7.67 38.55
N LEU A 543 -14.74 -6.98 39.35
CA LEU A 543 -13.43 -6.46 38.92
C LEU A 543 -12.47 -7.58 38.51
N LEU A 544 -12.43 -8.67 39.28
CA LEU A 544 -11.63 -9.86 38.95
C LEU A 544 -12.14 -10.57 37.71
N LEU A 545 -13.45 -10.68 37.50
CA LEU A 545 -14.04 -11.29 36.31
C LEU A 545 -13.67 -10.51 35.05
N ILE A 546 -13.77 -9.18 35.08
CA ILE A 546 -13.36 -8.31 33.96
C ILE A 546 -11.84 -8.42 33.72
N THR A 547 -11.05 -8.49 34.79
CA THR A 547 -9.59 -8.68 34.71
C THR A 547 -9.24 -10.03 34.10
N ALA A 548 -9.92 -11.10 34.54
CA ALA A 548 -9.75 -12.45 34.02
C ALA A 548 -10.09 -12.50 32.53
N GLY A 549 -11.19 -11.87 32.10
CA GLY A 549 -11.52 -11.69 30.68
C GLY A 549 -10.38 -11.01 29.91
N ALA A 550 -9.87 -9.87 30.40
CA ALA A 550 -8.75 -9.19 29.78
C ALA A 550 -7.49 -10.08 29.69
N VAL A 551 -7.16 -10.83 30.73
CA VAL A 551 -6.01 -11.75 30.77
C VAL A 551 -6.18 -12.91 29.80
N ILE A 552 -7.33 -13.60 29.83
CA ILE A 552 -7.63 -14.75 28.95
C ILE A 552 -7.48 -14.33 27.49
N PHE A 553 -8.10 -13.23 27.08
CA PHE A 553 -8.02 -12.77 25.68
C PHE A 553 -6.62 -12.25 25.31
N SER A 554 -5.83 -11.74 26.25
CA SER A 554 -4.43 -11.35 26.02
C SER A 554 -3.49 -12.55 25.85
N LEU A 555 -3.84 -13.69 26.45
CA LEU A 555 -3.10 -14.95 26.29
C LEU A 555 -3.41 -15.66 24.96
N ILE A 556 -4.57 -15.39 24.36
CA ILE A 556 -5.03 -16.01 23.11
C ILE A 556 -4.66 -15.15 21.90
N PHE A 557 -4.95 -13.84 21.97
CA PHE A 557 -4.80 -12.93 20.83
C PHE A 557 -3.63 -11.96 21.02
N GLU A 558 -3.04 -11.54 19.91
CA GLU A 558 -2.06 -10.46 19.91
C GLU A 558 -2.70 -9.11 20.29
N ARG A 559 -1.95 -8.23 20.96
CA ARG A 559 -2.38 -6.87 21.34
C ARG A 559 -3.69 -6.82 22.16
N ARG A 560 -4.35 -5.65 22.24
CA ARG A 560 -5.49 -5.40 23.15
C ARG A 560 -6.85 -5.69 22.50
N PHE A 561 -7.13 -6.95 22.15
CA PHE A 561 -8.41 -7.38 21.53
C PHE A 561 -9.61 -7.05 22.42
N TRP A 562 -9.50 -7.38 23.71
CA TRP A 562 -10.53 -7.13 24.73
C TRP A 562 -11.00 -5.68 24.77
N CYS A 563 -10.07 -4.73 24.74
CA CYS A 563 -10.35 -3.29 24.85
C CYS A 563 -11.19 -2.73 23.69
N ARG A 564 -11.16 -3.38 22.52
CA ARG A 564 -11.88 -2.92 21.33
C ARG A 564 -13.26 -3.56 21.19
N TYR A 565 -13.36 -4.87 21.40
CA TYR A 565 -14.57 -5.62 21.03
C TYR A 565 -15.35 -6.23 22.20
N LEU A 566 -14.77 -6.36 23.40
CA LEU A 566 -15.37 -7.16 24.47
C LEU A 566 -15.53 -6.45 25.81
N CYS A 567 -14.75 -5.40 26.07
CA CYS A 567 -14.80 -4.64 27.32
C CYS A 567 -16.09 -3.78 27.43
N PRO A 568 -17.02 -4.06 28.36
CA PRO A 568 -18.28 -3.31 28.51
C PRO A 568 -18.05 -1.83 28.77
N ILE A 569 -17.19 -1.54 29.75
CA ILE A 569 -16.77 -0.18 30.11
C ILE A 569 -16.09 0.49 28.90
N GLY A 570 -15.27 -0.24 28.16
CA GLY A 570 -14.64 0.25 26.93
C GLY A 570 -15.66 0.64 25.85
N GLY A 571 -16.72 -0.16 25.67
CA GLY A 571 -17.81 0.10 24.73
C GLY A 571 -18.58 1.38 25.08
N MET A 572 -19.01 1.51 26.34
CA MET A 572 -19.67 2.72 26.85
C MET A 572 -18.76 3.95 26.72
N ASN A 573 -17.50 3.85 27.14
CA ASN A 573 -16.52 4.94 27.03
C ASN A 573 -16.30 5.35 25.58
N GLY A 574 -16.27 4.38 24.66
CA GLY A 574 -16.14 4.64 23.23
C GLY A 574 -17.36 5.36 22.64
N LEU A 575 -18.56 5.04 23.12
CA LEU A 575 -19.78 5.71 22.72
C LEU A 575 -19.78 7.18 23.18
N PHE A 576 -19.51 7.44 24.47
CA PHE A 576 -19.43 8.81 25.00
C PHE A 576 -18.24 9.60 24.46
N ALA A 577 -17.13 8.94 24.09
CA ALA A 577 -15.99 9.60 23.48
C ALA A 577 -16.31 10.28 22.14
N LYS A 578 -17.42 9.94 21.47
CA LYS A 578 -17.88 10.68 20.28
C LYS A 578 -18.28 12.12 20.59
N LEU A 579 -18.61 12.43 21.86
CA LEU A 579 -18.86 13.80 22.33
C LEU A 579 -17.58 14.59 22.62
N SER A 580 -16.41 13.94 22.66
CA SER A 580 -15.19 14.55 23.18
C SER A 580 -14.63 15.72 22.37
N ILE A 581 -14.08 16.70 23.08
CA ILE A 581 -13.40 17.90 22.56
C ILE A 581 -11.98 17.58 22.08
N ILE A 582 -11.27 16.66 22.73
CA ILE A 582 -9.93 16.24 22.31
C ILE A 582 -10.03 15.09 21.32
N GLU A 583 -9.34 15.21 20.18
CA GLU A 583 -9.17 14.12 19.22
C GLU A 583 -7.69 13.89 18.87
N LEU A 584 -7.36 12.65 18.51
CA LEU A 584 -6.06 12.32 17.93
C LEU A 584 -6.24 11.93 16.47
N ARG A 585 -5.61 12.66 15.57
CA ARG A 585 -5.68 12.41 14.11
C ARG A 585 -4.29 12.47 13.51
N ALA A 586 -4.15 12.05 12.26
CA ALA A 586 -2.92 12.27 11.51
C ALA A 586 -3.19 13.07 10.24
N GLN A 587 -2.22 13.89 9.84
CA GLN A 587 -2.24 14.60 8.56
C GLN A 587 -2.17 13.58 7.43
N GLN A 588 -3.32 13.32 6.79
CA GLN A 588 -3.42 12.35 5.69
C GLN A 588 -2.49 12.69 4.52
N GLY A 589 -2.24 13.98 4.26
CA GLY A 589 -1.27 14.45 3.26
C GLY A 589 0.14 13.93 3.55
N THR A 590 0.68 14.21 4.74
CA THR A 590 2.01 13.76 5.16
C THR A 590 2.10 12.23 5.26
N CYS A 591 1.07 11.59 5.84
CA CYS A 591 1.02 10.12 5.91
C CYS A 591 0.94 9.46 4.52
N GLY A 592 0.31 10.11 3.53
CA GLY A 592 0.16 9.57 2.19
C GLY A 592 1.33 9.89 1.26
N ALA A 593 2.01 11.02 1.47
CA ALA A 593 3.10 11.51 0.62
C ALA A 593 4.49 11.09 1.10
N GLU A 594 4.74 11.10 2.42
CA GLU A 594 6.08 10.91 2.98
C GLU A 594 6.26 9.56 3.70
N CYS A 595 5.19 8.99 4.26
CA CYS A 595 5.28 7.79 5.10
C CYS A 595 5.25 6.49 4.26
N SER A 596 6.33 5.72 4.31
CA SER A 596 6.44 4.38 3.71
C SER A 596 6.40 3.23 4.74
N THR A 597 6.57 3.53 6.03
CA THR A 597 6.86 2.52 7.06
C THR A 597 5.63 2.07 7.85
N TYR A 598 4.64 2.96 8.03
CA TYR A 598 3.40 2.71 8.79
C TYR A 598 3.61 2.14 10.20
N GLN A 599 4.71 2.51 10.86
CA GLN A 599 5.10 2.00 12.18
C GLN A 599 4.10 2.35 13.27
N CYS A 600 3.37 3.47 13.14
CA CYS A 600 2.28 3.83 14.04
C CYS A 600 1.18 2.76 14.13
N TYR A 601 1.02 1.93 13.10
CA TYR A 601 0.09 0.81 13.07
C TYR A 601 0.79 -0.53 13.24
N LYS A 602 1.84 -0.83 12.46
CA LYS A 602 2.50 -2.15 12.47
C LYS A 602 3.45 -2.35 13.65
N GLY A 603 4.07 -1.27 14.13
CA GLY A 603 5.25 -1.34 14.98
C GLY A 603 6.53 -1.50 14.15
N GLY A 604 7.68 -1.23 14.76
CA GLY A 604 8.98 -1.29 14.12
C GLY A 604 10.08 -0.57 14.90
N PRO A 605 11.34 -0.66 14.43
CA PRO A 605 12.47 0.07 15.00
C PRO A 605 12.32 1.58 14.79
N GLY A 606 12.86 2.40 15.69
CA GLY A 606 12.83 3.85 15.54
C GLY A 606 13.44 4.34 14.22
N LEU A 607 12.77 5.28 13.54
CA LEU A 607 13.19 5.91 12.30
C LEU A 607 12.93 7.42 12.37
N GLY A 608 13.87 8.24 11.93
CA GLY A 608 13.75 9.71 12.02
C GLY A 608 13.57 10.15 13.47
N GLU A 609 12.50 10.90 13.76
CA GLU A 609 12.12 11.21 15.15
C GLU A 609 11.26 10.12 15.83
N GLY A 610 10.83 9.10 15.09
CA GLY A 610 10.02 8.00 15.62
C GLY A 610 10.82 7.09 16.53
N LEU A 611 10.23 6.70 17.66
CA LEU A 611 10.78 5.75 18.62
C LEU A 611 10.41 4.31 18.25
N THR A 612 11.16 3.34 18.76
CA THR A 612 10.82 1.92 18.64
C THR A 612 9.51 1.63 19.36
N THR A 613 8.54 1.03 18.65
CA THR A 613 7.23 0.69 19.23
C THR A 613 6.67 -0.60 18.65
N ASN A 614 5.69 -1.20 19.36
CA ASN A 614 4.92 -2.35 18.87
C ASN A 614 3.71 -1.95 18.00
N GLY A 615 3.62 -0.66 17.61
CA GLY A 615 2.48 -0.11 16.88
C GLY A 615 1.23 0.07 17.73
N CYS A 616 0.13 0.49 17.11
CA CYS A 616 -1.12 0.77 17.83
C CYS A 616 -1.66 -0.47 18.55
N PRO A 617 -1.88 -0.42 19.88
CA PRO A 617 -2.25 -1.59 20.68
C PRO A 617 -3.68 -2.10 20.39
N ILE A 618 -4.50 -1.33 19.68
CA ILE A 618 -5.87 -1.71 19.30
C ILE A 618 -6.08 -1.78 17.77
N TYR A 619 -4.99 -1.80 17.01
CA TYR A 619 -5.02 -1.83 15.55
C TYR A 619 -5.80 -0.68 14.89
N SER A 620 -5.64 0.53 15.41
CA SER A 620 -6.20 1.74 14.81
C SER A 620 -5.10 2.56 14.16
N HIS A 621 -5.20 2.81 12.85
CA HIS A 621 -4.27 3.72 12.16
C HIS A 621 -4.77 5.17 12.31
N PRO A 622 -3.96 6.11 12.81
CA PRO A 622 -4.43 7.46 13.16
C PRO A 622 -4.98 8.27 11.97
N ALA A 623 -4.51 7.99 10.75
CA ALA A 623 -5.04 8.62 9.53
C ALA A 623 -6.40 8.06 9.05
N GLN A 624 -6.81 6.89 9.56
CA GLN A 624 -8.07 6.22 9.20
C GLN A 624 -9.15 6.35 10.29
N LEU A 625 -8.85 7.02 11.41
CA LEU A 625 -9.81 7.27 12.47
C LEU A 625 -10.89 8.24 11.99
N THR A 626 -12.13 7.74 11.89
CA THR A 626 -13.33 8.54 11.56
C THR A 626 -13.97 9.15 12.79
N ASP A 627 -13.93 8.44 13.91
CA ASP A 627 -14.40 8.90 15.21
C ASP A 627 -13.45 8.54 16.38
N ASN A 628 -13.74 9.07 17.56
CA ASN A 628 -12.96 8.81 18.77
C ASN A 628 -13.31 7.49 19.48
N LYS A 629 -14.23 6.67 18.94
CA LYS A 629 -14.61 5.39 19.56
C LYS A 629 -13.42 4.45 19.63
N ASP A 630 -12.67 4.33 18.55
CA ASP A 630 -11.62 3.32 18.41
C ASP A 630 -10.22 3.84 18.78
N CYS A 631 -10.11 4.96 19.51
CA CYS A 631 -8.84 5.50 19.98
C CYS A 631 -8.79 5.54 21.51
N VAL A 632 -7.83 4.82 22.12
CA VAL A 632 -7.61 4.81 23.58
C VAL A 632 -6.59 5.86 24.04
N LEU A 633 -6.17 6.76 23.16
CA LEU A 633 -5.24 7.87 23.46
C LEU A 633 -3.92 7.44 24.14
N CYS A 634 -3.41 6.24 23.86
CA CYS A 634 -2.12 5.75 24.37
C CYS A 634 -0.88 6.47 23.79
N MET A 635 -1.06 7.35 22.79
CA MET A 635 0.01 8.09 22.10
C MET A 635 1.11 7.24 21.44
N THR A 636 0.97 5.90 21.34
CA THR A 636 1.95 5.05 20.66
C THR A 636 2.15 5.45 19.20
N CYS A 637 1.09 5.88 18.52
CA CYS A 637 1.19 6.39 17.15
C CYS A 637 1.97 7.70 17.05
N LEU A 638 1.87 8.59 18.06
CA LEU A 638 2.67 9.82 18.16
C LEU A 638 4.15 9.49 18.42
N LYS A 639 4.43 8.49 19.26
CA LYS A 639 5.79 7.99 19.52
C LYS A 639 6.42 7.36 18.28
N ALA A 640 5.64 6.62 17.50
CA ALA A 640 6.11 5.84 16.35
C ALA A 640 6.25 6.63 15.04
N CYS A 641 5.70 7.84 14.94
CA CYS A 641 5.63 8.57 13.67
C CYS A 641 6.99 9.21 13.32
N PRO A 642 7.59 8.89 12.15
CA PRO A 642 8.85 9.49 11.73
C PRO A 642 8.72 10.91 11.13
N HIS A 643 7.50 11.29 10.71
CA HIS A 643 7.23 12.52 9.93
C HIS A 643 6.37 13.55 10.66
N ARG A 644 6.31 13.50 12.00
CA ARG A 644 5.52 14.43 12.83
C ARG A 644 4.03 14.58 12.43
N SER A 645 3.46 13.59 11.76
CA SER A 645 2.13 13.72 11.15
C SER A 645 0.97 13.59 12.15
N VAL A 646 1.21 13.02 13.34
CA VAL A 646 0.17 12.81 14.37
C VAL A 646 -0.09 14.10 15.15
N GLU A 647 -1.35 14.47 15.26
CA GLU A 647 -1.85 15.68 15.90
C GLU A 647 -2.82 15.35 17.03
N LEU A 648 -2.77 16.15 18.09
CA LEU A 648 -3.78 16.16 19.15
C LEU A 648 -4.55 17.47 19.02
N ASN A 649 -5.79 17.41 18.57
CA ASN A 649 -6.59 18.58 18.21
C ASN A 649 -7.70 18.82 19.24
N LEU A 650 -7.94 20.09 19.59
CA LEU A 650 -9.20 20.54 20.19
C LEU A 650 -10.21 20.82 19.09
N ARG A 651 -11.46 20.39 19.28
CA ARG A 651 -12.58 20.57 18.36
C ARG A 651 -13.88 20.88 19.12
N PRO A 652 -14.92 21.43 18.46
CA PRO A 652 -16.23 21.57 19.07
C PRO A 652 -16.80 20.22 19.55
N PRO A 653 -17.45 20.17 20.73
CA PRO A 653 -17.97 18.92 21.27
C PRO A 653 -19.00 18.27 20.33
N GLY A 654 -18.94 16.95 20.21
CA GLY A 654 -19.88 16.16 19.41
C GLY A 654 -19.80 16.32 17.89
N ILE A 655 -18.85 17.11 17.34
CA ILE A 655 -18.80 17.45 15.90
C ILE A 655 -18.78 16.24 14.95
N GLU A 656 -18.25 15.11 15.39
CA GLU A 656 -18.17 13.89 14.60
C GLU A 656 -19.54 13.32 14.25
N LEU A 657 -20.50 13.44 15.17
CA LEU A 657 -21.83 12.84 15.05
C LEU A 657 -22.56 13.28 13.77
N TRP A 658 -22.28 14.48 13.26
CA TRP A 658 -22.90 15.02 12.05
C TRP A 658 -21.93 15.30 10.89
N THR A 659 -20.63 14.99 11.05
CA THR A 659 -19.61 15.24 10.01
C THR A 659 -18.96 13.99 9.45
N THR A 660 -18.46 13.08 10.31
CA THR A 660 -17.63 11.93 9.92
C THR A 660 -18.14 10.59 10.45
N HIS A 661 -19.17 10.60 11.29
CA HIS A 661 -19.68 9.42 11.97
C HIS A 661 -20.34 8.40 11.02
N VAL A 662 -20.07 7.12 11.29
CA VAL A 662 -20.70 5.97 10.64
C VAL A 662 -21.66 5.29 11.64
N PRO A 663 -22.96 5.22 11.35
CA PRO A 663 -23.96 4.72 12.28
C PRO A 663 -24.00 3.19 12.34
N HIS A 664 -24.01 2.63 13.55
CA HIS A 664 -24.16 1.20 13.83
C HIS A 664 -25.36 0.91 14.75
N SER A 665 -26.05 -0.22 14.52
CA SER A 665 -27.24 -0.63 15.28
C SER A 665 -26.93 -1.03 16.72
N TYR A 666 -25.86 -1.79 16.94
CA TYR A 666 -25.46 -2.25 18.28
C TYR A 666 -25.06 -1.09 19.20
N GLU A 667 -24.53 0.02 18.66
CA GLU A 667 -24.20 1.22 19.45
C GLU A 667 -25.46 1.90 19.99
N ILE A 668 -26.56 1.84 19.24
CA ILE A 668 -27.85 2.41 19.65
C ILE A 668 -28.54 1.50 20.67
N ALA A 669 -28.42 0.18 20.48
CA ALA A 669 -28.87 -0.76 21.50
C ALA A 669 -28.14 -0.48 22.82
N LEU A 670 -26.82 -0.29 22.79
CA LEU A 670 -26.03 0.08 23.96
C LEU A 670 -26.41 1.47 24.52
N LEU A 671 -26.57 2.47 23.65
CA LEU A 671 -27.03 3.82 24.03
C LEU A 671 -28.32 3.77 24.86
N PHE A 672 -29.31 3.04 24.37
CA PHE A 672 -30.61 2.93 25.00
C PHE A 672 -30.62 1.99 26.21
N LEU A 673 -29.74 0.99 26.24
CA LEU A 673 -29.49 0.20 27.44
C LEU A 673 -28.93 1.08 28.57
N LEU A 674 -27.97 1.95 28.26
CA LEU A 674 -27.40 2.89 29.24
C LEU A 674 -28.45 3.89 29.74
N LEU A 675 -29.37 4.32 28.87
CA LEU A 675 -30.54 5.10 29.28
C LEU A 675 -31.42 4.31 30.26
N GLY A 676 -31.73 3.05 29.93
CA GLY A 676 -32.51 2.15 30.79
C GLY A 676 -31.86 1.92 32.15
N GLY A 677 -30.53 1.80 32.20
CA GLY A 677 -29.77 1.64 33.45
C GLY A 677 -30.01 2.77 34.45
N ILE A 678 -30.22 4.01 34.00
CA ILE A 678 -30.54 5.13 34.88
C ILE A 678 -31.86 4.91 35.63
N TYR A 679 -32.86 4.35 34.93
CA TYR A 679 -34.14 4.00 35.55
C TYR A 679 -34.03 2.73 36.39
N LEU A 680 -33.17 1.78 36.01
CA LEU A 680 -32.93 0.56 36.77
C LEU A 680 -32.42 0.89 38.18
N HIS A 681 -31.46 1.80 38.32
CA HIS A 681 -30.98 2.26 39.64
C HIS A 681 -32.01 3.04 40.46
N ARG A 682 -33.20 3.33 39.91
CA ARG A 682 -34.32 4.00 40.58
C ARG A 682 -35.56 3.11 40.64
N LEU A 683 -35.37 1.81 40.51
CA LEU A 683 -36.46 0.84 40.42
C LEU A 683 -37.35 0.81 41.68
N PRO A 684 -36.82 0.89 42.92
CA PRO A 684 -37.66 1.03 44.11
C PRO A 684 -38.53 2.29 44.11
N GLU A 685 -37.95 3.44 43.75
CA GLU A 685 -38.67 4.71 43.66
C GLU A 685 -39.74 4.65 42.58
N ILE A 686 -39.44 4.07 41.41
CA ILE A 686 -40.38 3.89 40.30
C ILE A 686 -41.53 2.96 40.69
N ASN A 687 -41.25 1.84 41.38
CA ASN A 687 -42.27 0.91 41.88
C ASN A 687 -43.27 1.62 42.80
N SER A 688 -42.75 2.49 43.68
CA SER A 688 -43.56 3.29 44.61
C SER A 688 -44.34 4.40 43.90
N LEU A 689 -43.70 5.14 42.99
CA LEU A 689 -44.27 6.26 42.26
C LEU A 689 -45.43 5.82 41.35
N LEU A 690 -45.28 4.65 40.70
CA LEU A 690 -46.30 4.09 39.82
C LEU A 690 -47.36 3.27 40.57
N GLY A 691 -47.20 3.05 41.89
CA GLY A 691 -48.14 2.28 42.70
C GLY A 691 -48.29 0.81 42.25
N LEU A 692 -47.22 0.21 41.70
CA LEU A 692 -47.30 -1.12 41.08
C LEU A 692 -47.44 -2.26 42.09
N GLY A 693 -47.06 -2.04 43.36
CA GLY A 693 -47.21 -3.01 44.45
C GLY A 693 -46.40 -4.31 44.24
N ILE A 694 -45.36 -4.28 43.43
CA ILE A 694 -44.53 -5.45 43.13
C ILE A 694 -43.56 -5.69 44.30
N ASN A 695 -43.52 -6.92 44.80
CA ASN A 695 -42.57 -7.33 45.83
C ASN A 695 -41.16 -7.46 45.21
N LEU A 696 -40.24 -6.60 45.62
CA LEU A 696 -38.84 -6.60 45.15
C LEU A 696 -37.94 -7.58 45.92
N GLU A 697 -38.45 -8.22 46.98
CA GLU A 697 -37.71 -9.25 47.72
C GLU A 697 -37.72 -10.59 46.97
N GLU A 698 -38.73 -10.82 46.13
CA GLU A 698 -38.84 -12.03 45.32
C GLU A 698 -38.09 -11.87 43.99
N PHE A 699 -37.25 -12.88 43.66
CA PHE A 699 -36.35 -12.80 42.51
C PHE A 699 -37.07 -12.66 41.15
N LEU A 700 -38.11 -13.45 40.89
CA LEU A 700 -38.86 -13.41 39.62
C LEU A 700 -39.53 -12.06 39.34
N PRO A 701 -40.33 -11.50 40.28
CA PRO A 701 -40.95 -10.19 40.07
C PRO A 701 -39.92 -9.05 39.99
N HIS A 702 -38.84 -9.10 40.78
CA HIS A 702 -37.75 -8.11 40.68
C HIS A 702 -37.05 -8.17 39.32
N LEU A 703 -36.74 -9.37 38.81
CA LEU A 703 -36.19 -9.58 37.47
C LEU A 703 -37.13 -9.09 36.36
N GLY A 704 -38.42 -9.42 36.47
CA GLY A 704 -39.44 -9.02 35.50
C GLY A 704 -39.56 -7.49 35.38
N LEU A 705 -39.64 -6.79 36.52
CA LEU A 705 -39.67 -5.33 36.54
C LEU A 705 -38.37 -4.72 36.03
N SER A 706 -37.22 -5.29 36.40
CA SER A 706 -35.90 -4.85 35.93
C SER A 706 -35.80 -4.89 34.40
N ILE A 707 -36.23 -5.99 33.78
CA ILE A 707 -36.24 -6.12 32.32
C ILE A 707 -37.21 -5.11 31.68
N ALA A 708 -38.39 -4.90 32.27
CA ALA A 708 -39.37 -3.94 31.76
C ALA A 708 -38.81 -2.51 31.77
N VAL A 709 -38.17 -2.11 32.86
CA VAL A 709 -37.55 -0.78 33.02
C VAL A 709 -36.40 -0.55 32.05
N LEU A 710 -35.65 -1.60 31.67
CA LEU A 710 -34.62 -1.49 30.63
C LEU A 710 -35.20 -1.28 29.21
N ILE A 711 -36.42 -1.74 28.94
CA ILE A 711 -37.04 -1.73 27.59
C ILE A 711 -37.95 -0.52 27.37
N ILE A 712 -38.69 -0.08 28.39
CA ILE A 712 -39.75 0.94 28.26
C ILE A 712 -39.20 2.32 27.83
N PRO A 713 -38.16 2.90 28.45
CA PRO A 713 -37.67 4.23 28.05
C PRO A 713 -37.20 4.30 26.59
N PRO A 714 -36.47 3.30 26.05
CA PRO A 714 -36.14 3.22 24.62
C PRO A 714 -37.33 3.20 23.65
N MET A 715 -38.53 2.79 24.10
CA MET A 715 -39.73 2.80 23.26
C MET A 715 -40.18 4.22 22.91
N ILE A 716 -39.88 5.23 23.74
CA ILE A 716 -40.29 6.61 23.50
C ILE A 716 -39.68 7.17 22.19
N PRO A 717 -38.35 7.12 21.96
CA PRO A 717 -37.74 7.48 20.68
C PRO A 717 -38.23 6.65 19.48
N LEU A 718 -38.50 5.36 19.68
CA LEU A 718 -39.00 4.46 18.63
C LEU A 718 -40.42 4.84 18.17
N ILE A 719 -41.31 5.12 19.12
CA ILE A 719 -42.67 5.61 18.85
C ILE A 719 -42.61 6.96 18.14
N ALA A 720 -41.77 7.89 18.59
CA ALA A 720 -41.57 9.17 17.91
C ALA A 720 -41.06 9.00 16.47
N TYR A 721 -40.22 8.00 16.21
CA TYR A 721 -39.78 7.69 14.86
C TYR A 721 -40.89 7.07 14.00
N ALA A 722 -41.70 6.18 14.57
CA ALA A 722 -42.87 5.61 13.91
C ALA A 722 -43.89 6.71 13.53
N ILE A 723 -44.13 7.67 14.43
CA ILE A 723 -44.98 8.85 14.15
C ILE A 723 -44.42 9.65 12.97
N ILE A 724 -43.12 9.91 12.92
CA ILE A 724 -42.49 10.62 11.78
C ILE A 724 -42.68 9.84 10.47
N GLN A 725 -42.52 8.51 10.49
CA GLN A 725 -42.75 7.69 9.30
C GLN A 725 -44.22 7.71 8.88
N ALA A 726 -45.16 7.66 9.82
CA ALA A 726 -46.58 7.74 9.56
C ALA A 726 -46.96 9.09 8.93
N ILE A 727 -46.50 10.20 9.50
CA ILE A 727 -46.69 11.55 8.95
C ILE A 727 -46.12 11.65 7.53
N TYR A 728 -44.92 11.10 7.28
CA TYR A 728 -44.33 11.09 5.95
C TYR A 728 -45.14 10.29 4.94
N ARG A 729 -45.70 9.12 5.33
CA ARG A 729 -46.54 8.29 4.46
C ARG A 729 -47.88 8.98 4.15
N LEU A 730 -48.52 9.58 5.14
CA LEU A 730 -49.76 10.34 4.97
C LEU A 730 -49.57 11.56 4.07
N GLY A 731 -48.45 12.28 4.23
CA GLY A 731 -48.10 13.42 3.37
C GLY A 731 -47.73 13.06 1.93
N GLN A 732 -47.54 11.78 1.59
CA GLN A 732 -47.45 11.34 0.19
C GLN A 732 -48.82 11.06 -0.44
N ALA A 733 -49.84 10.80 0.36
CA ALA A 733 -51.18 10.44 -0.10
C ALA A 733 -52.09 11.67 -0.34
N GLU A 734 -51.81 12.80 0.31
CA GLU A 734 -52.54 14.06 0.11
C GLU A 734 -51.62 15.22 -0.27
N THR A 735 -52.15 16.22 -0.98
CA THR A 735 -51.50 17.49 -1.38
C THR A 735 -51.24 18.44 -0.20
N VAL A 736 -50.79 17.93 0.96
CA VAL A 736 -50.53 18.73 2.17
C VAL A 736 -49.05 19.14 2.25
N PRO A 737 -48.74 20.44 2.40
CA PRO A 737 -47.38 20.98 2.22
C PRO A 737 -46.39 20.74 3.38
N PHE A 738 -46.75 19.99 4.43
CA PHE A 738 -45.99 20.01 5.69
C PHE A 738 -44.78 19.07 5.77
N THR A 739 -44.67 18.01 4.96
CA THR A 739 -43.50 17.10 5.01
C THR A 739 -43.16 16.43 3.67
N THR A 740 -42.37 17.10 2.82
CA THR A 740 -41.90 16.56 1.53
C THR A 740 -40.62 15.70 1.63
N TYR A 741 -39.99 15.57 2.81
CA TYR A 741 -38.67 14.96 2.95
C TYR A 741 -38.66 13.57 3.61
N LYS A 742 -38.18 12.56 2.89
CA LYS A 742 -37.99 11.18 3.38
C LYS A 742 -37.21 11.16 4.70
N PRO A 743 -37.70 10.58 5.80
CA PRO A 743 -36.98 10.57 7.07
C PRO A 743 -35.64 9.81 6.96
N LEU A 744 -34.65 10.27 7.71
CA LEU A 744 -33.39 9.54 7.89
C LEU A 744 -33.66 8.19 8.58
N SER A 745 -32.72 7.26 8.49
CA SER A 745 -32.81 6.02 9.26
C SER A 745 -32.86 6.32 10.76
N PHE A 746 -33.64 5.56 11.52
CA PHE A 746 -33.65 5.64 12.98
C PHE A 746 -32.24 5.53 13.54
N VAL A 747 -31.43 4.65 12.93
CA VAL A 747 -30.06 4.40 13.34
C VAL A 747 -29.23 5.69 13.34
N SER A 748 -29.33 6.52 12.30
CA SER A 748 -28.61 7.78 12.28
C SER A 748 -29.18 8.80 13.27
N LEU A 749 -30.50 8.89 13.41
CA LEU A 749 -31.15 9.88 14.28
C LEU A 749 -30.97 9.59 15.78
N ALA A 750 -30.88 8.31 16.17
CA ALA A 750 -30.79 7.90 17.57
C ALA A 750 -29.54 8.42 18.28
N TYR A 751 -28.43 8.67 17.57
CA TYR A 751 -27.24 9.32 18.15
C TYR A 751 -27.50 10.75 18.64
N GLY A 752 -28.59 11.37 18.19
CA GLY A 752 -29.06 12.65 18.72
C GLY A 752 -29.31 12.62 20.23
N TYR A 753 -29.73 11.48 20.78
CA TYR A 753 -30.01 11.28 22.20
C TYR A 753 -28.77 11.06 23.07
N LEU A 754 -27.58 10.90 22.47
CA LEU A 754 -26.33 10.65 23.20
C LEU A 754 -26.01 11.69 24.30
N PRO A 755 -26.19 13.00 24.09
CA PRO A 755 -26.00 13.99 25.15
C PRO A 755 -26.98 13.81 26.31
N LEU A 756 -28.24 13.45 26.03
CA LEU A 756 -29.25 13.22 27.07
C LEU A 756 -28.91 11.98 27.90
N VAL A 757 -28.49 10.89 27.27
CA VAL A 757 -28.08 9.67 27.99
C VAL A 757 -26.87 9.97 28.88
N TRP A 758 -25.85 10.63 28.33
CA TRP A 758 -24.68 11.04 29.10
C TRP A 758 -25.03 11.96 30.28
N GLY A 759 -25.85 12.99 30.03
CA GLY A 759 -26.26 13.95 31.05
C GLY A 759 -27.17 13.35 32.12
N GLY A 760 -28.06 12.43 31.73
CA GLY A 760 -28.89 11.67 32.66
C GLY A 760 -28.05 10.78 33.58
N SER A 761 -27.05 10.08 33.02
CA SER A 761 -26.09 9.31 33.82
C SER A 761 -25.32 10.22 34.78
N LEU A 762 -24.80 11.36 34.32
CA LEU A 762 -24.08 12.29 35.19
C LEU A 762 -24.97 12.87 36.30
N ALA A 763 -26.22 13.23 35.97
CA ALA A 763 -27.19 13.72 36.95
C ALA A 763 -27.50 12.66 38.02
N HIS A 764 -27.62 11.38 37.65
CA HIS A 764 -27.78 10.31 38.62
C HIS A 764 -26.60 10.25 39.60
N TYR A 765 -25.36 10.28 39.09
CA TYR A 765 -24.15 10.16 39.91
C TYR A 765 -23.78 11.41 40.72
N TRP A 766 -24.41 12.57 40.49
CA TRP A 766 -24.11 13.79 41.27
C TRP A 766 -24.35 13.60 42.77
N ARG A 767 -25.43 12.90 43.13
CA ARG A 767 -25.76 12.63 44.53
C ARG A 767 -24.69 11.77 45.20
N LEU A 768 -24.30 10.65 44.58
CA LEU A 768 -23.24 9.79 45.12
C LEU A 768 -21.91 10.54 45.23
N GLY A 769 -21.50 11.28 44.19
CA GLY A 769 -20.22 11.98 44.18
C GLY A 769 -20.11 13.10 45.21
N LEU A 770 -21.15 13.92 45.35
CA LEU A 770 -21.12 15.09 46.24
C LEU A 770 -21.53 14.76 47.68
N GLN A 771 -22.30 13.70 47.94
CA GLN A 771 -22.65 13.29 49.30
C GLN A 771 -21.67 12.26 49.86
N GLU A 772 -21.58 11.10 49.20
CA GLU A 772 -20.79 9.97 49.68
C GLU A 772 -19.31 10.13 49.36
N GLY A 773 -19.01 10.66 48.17
CA GLY A 773 -17.64 10.97 47.80
C GLY A 773 -17.01 12.06 48.68
N GLY A 774 -17.81 13.00 49.18
CA GLY A 774 -17.36 14.00 50.15
C GLY A 774 -16.79 13.43 51.45
N ARG A 775 -17.06 12.14 51.74
CA ARG A 775 -16.68 11.45 52.98
C ARG A 775 -15.47 10.52 52.84
N VAL A 776 -14.72 10.58 51.74
CA VAL A 776 -13.58 9.67 51.50
C VAL A 776 -12.59 9.62 52.67
N ILE A 777 -12.28 10.74 53.31
CA ILE A 777 -11.35 10.77 54.46
C ILE A 777 -11.94 9.97 55.64
N PRO A 778 -13.11 10.32 56.21
CA PRO A 778 -13.77 9.51 57.24
C PRO A 778 -13.88 8.02 56.89
N VAL A 779 -14.31 7.71 55.65
CA VAL A 779 -14.48 6.33 55.17
C VAL A 779 -13.14 5.59 55.14
N THR A 780 -12.05 6.25 54.75
CA THR A 780 -10.70 5.66 54.72
C THR A 780 -10.24 5.24 56.11
N PHE A 781 -10.46 6.09 57.13
CA PHE A 781 -10.13 5.72 58.51
C PHE A 781 -11.05 4.59 59.02
N ALA A 782 -12.34 4.64 58.70
CA ALA A 782 -13.30 3.59 59.04
C ALA A 782 -12.93 2.23 58.44
N THR A 783 -12.37 2.18 57.22
CA THR A 783 -11.88 0.94 56.58
C THR A 783 -10.84 0.22 57.42
N PHE A 784 -9.99 0.97 58.11
CA PHE A 784 -8.93 0.42 58.97
C PHE A 784 -9.37 0.32 60.45
N GLY A 785 -10.68 0.35 60.73
CA GLY A 785 -11.24 0.17 62.07
C GLY A 785 -11.19 1.42 62.96
N GLN A 786 -10.83 2.59 62.42
CA GLN A 786 -10.81 3.85 63.16
C GLN A 786 -12.01 4.70 62.77
N ILE A 787 -13.12 4.55 63.51
CA ILE A 787 -14.30 5.40 63.31
C ILE A 787 -14.06 6.72 64.05
N ARG A 788 -13.99 7.81 63.28
CA ARG A 788 -13.70 9.16 63.76
C ARG A 788 -14.65 10.15 63.12
N ASP A 789 -15.55 10.71 63.93
CA ASP A 789 -16.56 11.67 63.48
C ASP A 789 -16.00 13.11 63.35
N ASP A 790 -14.78 13.36 63.82
CA ASP A 790 -14.11 14.67 63.81
C ASP A 790 -13.33 14.96 62.52
N LEU A 791 -13.36 14.05 61.55
CA LEU A 791 -12.60 14.18 60.31
C LEU A 791 -13.29 15.09 59.29
N PRO A 792 -12.52 15.85 58.49
CA PRO A 792 -13.09 16.76 57.50
C PRO A 792 -13.86 15.98 56.43
N SER A 793 -15.08 16.45 56.13
CA SER A 793 -15.89 15.94 55.02
C SER A 793 -16.45 17.10 54.19
N PHE A 794 -16.50 16.89 52.87
CA PHE A 794 -16.95 17.89 51.89
C PHE A 794 -18.25 17.43 51.25
N ILE A 795 -19.33 17.52 52.02
CA ILE A 795 -20.67 17.07 51.61
C ILE A 795 -21.38 18.24 50.92
N GLY A 796 -21.87 18.02 49.70
CA GLY A 796 -22.69 18.99 48.99
C GLY A 796 -24.06 19.14 49.65
N ASP A 797 -24.52 20.38 49.80
CA ASP A 797 -25.89 20.67 50.25
C ASP A 797 -26.91 20.02 49.29
N PRO A 798 -27.96 19.34 49.80
CA PRO A 798 -28.98 18.71 48.96
C PRO A 798 -29.59 19.65 47.91
N ALA A 799 -29.82 20.93 48.24
CA ALA A 799 -30.35 21.90 47.30
C ALA A 799 -29.37 22.20 46.14
N VAL A 800 -28.07 22.25 46.43
CA VAL A 800 -27.02 22.42 45.41
C VAL A 800 -26.96 21.19 44.51
N ILE A 801 -27.09 20.00 45.07
CA ILE A 801 -27.10 18.75 44.31
C ILE A 801 -28.31 18.71 43.37
N SER A 802 -29.52 18.95 43.88
CA SER A 802 -30.73 19.00 43.06
C SER A 802 -30.64 20.07 41.96
N PHE A 803 -30.05 21.23 42.26
CA PHE A 803 -29.78 22.26 41.26
C PHE A 803 -28.83 21.77 40.16
N LEU A 804 -27.71 21.14 40.52
CA LEU A 804 -26.74 20.59 39.55
C LEU A 804 -27.35 19.48 38.70
N GLN A 805 -28.15 18.59 39.30
CA GLN A 805 -28.87 17.53 38.59
C GLN A 805 -29.84 18.13 37.57
N GLY A 806 -30.68 19.08 37.99
CA GLY A 806 -31.63 19.74 37.11
C GLY A 806 -30.95 20.52 35.99
N LEU A 807 -29.90 21.30 36.30
CA LEU A 807 -29.12 22.03 35.32
C LEU A 807 -28.48 21.09 34.28
N THR A 808 -27.92 19.96 34.74
CA THR A 808 -27.32 18.95 33.85
C THR A 808 -28.35 18.39 32.87
N LEU A 809 -29.56 18.05 33.34
CA LEU A 809 -30.64 17.54 32.50
C LEU A 809 -31.14 18.58 31.47
N ILE A 810 -31.34 19.83 31.90
CA ILE A 810 -31.79 20.92 31.02
C ILE A 810 -30.76 21.20 29.93
N VAL A 811 -29.48 21.34 30.29
CA VAL A 811 -28.39 21.55 29.32
C VAL A 811 -28.31 20.39 28.34
N SER A 812 -28.42 19.15 28.83
CA SER A 812 -28.34 17.95 27.99
C SER A 812 -29.52 17.82 27.03
N LEU A 813 -30.72 18.26 27.40
CA LEU A 813 -31.85 18.36 26.49
C LEU A 813 -31.59 19.39 25.37
N LEU A 814 -31.10 20.58 25.73
CA LEU A 814 -30.79 21.62 24.74
C LEU A 814 -29.74 21.14 23.74
N VAL A 815 -28.66 20.51 24.23
CA VAL A 815 -27.61 19.92 23.39
C VAL A 815 -28.17 18.78 22.53
N THR A 816 -29.02 17.90 23.08
CA THR A 816 -29.70 16.83 22.34
C THR A 816 -30.53 17.37 21.17
N ILE A 817 -31.31 18.43 21.39
CA ILE A 817 -32.10 19.09 20.33
C ILE A 817 -31.16 19.63 19.24
N LEU A 818 -30.10 20.34 19.61
CA LEU A 818 -29.13 20.91 18.67
C LEU A 818 -28.40 19.83 17.85
N VAL A 819 -27.89 18.79 18.52
CA VAL A 819 -27.18 17.68 17.86
C VAL A 819 -28.12 16.93 16.93
N THR A 820 -29.34 16.62 17.35
CA THR A 820 -30.36 15.96 16.51
C THR A 820 -30.65 16.77 15.24
N GLN A 821 -30.77 18.09 15.35
CA GLN A 821 -30.95 18.97 14.18
C GLN A 821 -29.72 18.97 13.25
N LYS A 822 -28.51 19.00 13.80
CA LYS A 822 -27.27 18.96 13.01
C LYS A 822 -27.07 17.64 12.29
N ILE A 823 -27.37 16.51 12.94
CA ILE A 823 -27.36 15.18 12.33
C ILE A 823 -28.39 15.11 11.21
N ALA A 824 -29.61 15.56 11.49
CA ALA A 824 -30.70 15.52 10.51
C ALA A 824 -30.51 16.50 9.35
N LYS A 825 -29.74 17.57 9.55
CA LYS A 825 -29.60 18.73 8.65
C LYS A 825 -30.96 19.31 8.25
N ARG A 826 -31.86 19.42 9.23
CA ARG A 826 -33.25 19.85 9.03
C ARG A 826 -33.66 20.92 10.04
N SER A 827 -34.74 21.61 9.72
CA SER A 827 -35.37 22.57 10.62
C SER A 827 -36.06 21.86 11.79
N ILE A 828 -36.18 22.56 12.91
CA ILE A 828 -36.81 22.10 14.15
C ILE A 828 -38.25 21.57 13.93
N LYS A 829 -39.00 22.20 13.00
CA LYS A 829 -40.41 21.86 12.72
C LYS A 829 -40.57 20.44 12.20
N SER A 830 -39.63 19.97 11.38
CA SER A 830 -39.69 18.61 10.81
C SER A 830 -39.35 17.49 11.81
N LEU A 831 -38.80 17.86 12.97
CA LEU A 831 -38.32 16.93 14.00
C LEU A 831 -39.11 17.07 15.31
N ILE A 832 -40.26 17.74 15.29
CA ILE A 832 -41.10 17.94 16.48
C ILE A 832 -41.33 16.64 17.26
N PRO A 833 -41.71 15.49 16.64
CA PRO A 833 -41.90 14.25 17.39
C PRO A 833 -40.64 13.78 18.13
N GLN A 834 -39.44 13.95 17.55
CA GLN A 834 -38.17 13.57 18.20
C GLN A 834 -37.80 14.54 19.33
N HIS A 835 -38.06 15.84 19.15
CA HIS A 835 -37.81 16.82 20.19
C HIS A 835 -38.79 16.65 21.37
N LEU A 836 -40.05 16.32 21.10
CA LEU A 836 -41.03 15.95 22.13
C LEU A 836 -40.65 14.66 22.86
N ALA A 837 -40.13 13.64 22.15
CA ALA A 837 -39.60 12.44 22.80
C ALA A 837 -38.40 12.77 23.70
N SER A 838 -37.49 13.63 23.25
CA SER A 838 -36.35 14.10 24.06
C SER A 838 -36.82 14.84 25.32
N LEU A 839 -37.84 15.69 25.19
CA LEU A 839 -38.45 16.40 26.31
C LEU A 839 -39.15 15.43 27.28
N CYS A 840 -39.92 14.48 26.76
CA CYS A 840 -40.59 13.45 27.55
C CYS A 840 -39.58 12.64 28.38
N LEU A 841 -38.48 12.19 27.74
CA LEU A 841 -37.39 11.51 28.43
C LEU A 841 -36.70 12.37 29.48
N MET A 842 -36.51 13.67 29.21
CA MET A 842 -35.93 14.59 30.19
C MET A 842 -36.85 14.76 31.40
N VAL A 843 -38.16 14.93 31.19
CA VAL A 843 -39.14 15.06 32.27
C VAL A 843 -39.22 13.78 33.09
N SER A 844 -39.23 12.61 32.47
CA SER A 844 -39.22 11.34 33.23
C SER A 844 -37.93 11.15 34.03
N LEU A 845 -36.78 11.52 33.48
CA LEU A 845 -35.51 11.53 34.22
C LEU A 845 -35.52 12.55 35.38
N TRP A 846 -36.16 13.71 35.18
CA TRP A 846 -36.29 14.73 36.22
C TRP A 846 -37.06 14.17 37.43
N TYR A 847 -38.21 13.54 37.19
CA TYR A 847 -38.98 12.93 38.27
C TYR A 847 -38.22 11.79 38.96
N ALA A 848 -37.51 10.95 38.20
CA ALA A 848 -36.76 9.83 38.77
C ALA A 848 -35.52 10.26 39.58
N ILE A 849 -34.86 11.37 39.21
CA ILE A 849 -33.55 11.78 39.77
C ILE A 849 -33.64 12.97 40.72
N VAL A 850 -34.45 13.99 40.38
CA VAL A 850 -34.52 15.27 41.11
C VAL A 850 -35.75 15.32 42.03
N GLY A 851 -36.83 14.64 41.63
CA GLY A 851 -38.09 14.58 42.40
C GLY A 851 -38.08 13.59 43.57
N THR A 852 -36.98 12.86 43.75
CA THR A 852 -36.72 11.87 44.81
C THR A 852 -35.61 12.35 45.74
#